data_AF-A0A1Q8IPT3-F1
#
_entry.id   AF-A0A1Q8IPT3-F1
#
_cell.length_a   1.000
_cell.length_b   1.000
_cell.length_c   1.000
_cell.angle_alpha   90.00
_cell.angle_beta   90.00
_cell.angle_gamma   90.00
#
_symmetry.space_group_name_H-M   'P 1'
#
loop_
_entity.id
_entity.type
_entity.pdbx_description
1 polymer ?
#
loop_
_entity_poly.entity_id
_entity_poly.type
_entity_poly.pdbx_seq_one_letter_code
_entity_poly.pdbx_strand_id
1 'polypeptide(L)'
;MANNTGTNEQFESRVTELQQENELLLVQLHHAQEELERNYSRAEPAVPKMTADSKSGAANASTIASVWVADELPEMHAENRRLRALVEAQKRIHERESNHALNARLGNILIEGVDAPGSLLSMPGKLVRIWRQSTRRTPPAALGGKDFSKIIAAWQSGGFNAVEKAMGTRSVAPAMQAQGYTALARHLGKGDRANAAEAARRAYDLDPKSFRLKWLAFRLHEAGEVVEAEAMLELLPVDVQFSESEARQAKQLRNEAKRARDSEAKQQTAFAERRAAADKQLSNLAHERDQQSRLATDRAREVAALKQSKAKLEQEKVALSARYEAQVRLLDECNRELEAIKRAKSQLQNENAVLVAQCDQNETRLRDALDMSIQKSDDNELLLANLHRVQEELAQVFAERESLQSANVQLETQVRDTLDVSIQRNGDNELLLVNLHRIQGELEQVRAERESLQSANVQLQTQVDEALDVSIQKSTDNESLQANLHRIQAELEQVLAERERLQSANVQLETRVRDAAERASEIEALKKSAAGMEQDKRALESSYEKLRELAQERARELEAVKLSKLTIEDEKQVLAVRHQVELRIAEERHRELEALRLAKTLMEQEKQSLTVKYELQSAVVVERVKEIDTLKHAANQLRKEKQSLSEARDAQSRLAEDRKIEMEALKQAKAKLEQDKVALKEKHDSQVKVAEARNVELQAVKQAQTDLEQQTTALQAGRDAQQKLAEDRNRQVTTLKEEKAKLEQEKSLLEKQKRSSVGSETRGDADIDDLIADLELFFNGKSIIYVDVGAYMGNVFMKFNRSIEKFRIHEAHLFEPNPVSYQQLLKKTAGMDKPVVHTYNLAVSEAHETHRFVPAKTMTKAIAPEIDSANVSGDMFTASCVSLDKQSTIFTDGKINLLKIDVEGKELDVLRSARQLLAGQNVDVLYIEVGFNRTGTQQTYFAEIDQFLQEFGYRVLRIYEQKEEWMNDSPLLRRANIAYMSERFANAHPLKLMKEIGELKDRINELSLGVRDSKVEN
;
A
#
# COMPACT_ATOMS: atom_id res chain seq x y z
N MET A 1 -10.37 -83.22 19.11
CA MET A 1 -9.88 -82.00 18.45
C MET A 1 -8.97 -81.28 19.43
N ALA A 2 -7.64 -81.47 19.35
CA ALA A 2 -6.71 -81.07 20.41
C ALA A 2 -5.37 -80.46 19.91
N ASN A 3 -5.31 -80.05 18.64
CA ASN A 3 -4.05 -79.64 17.98
C ASN A 3 -3.99 -78.15 17.56
N ASN A 4 -4.90 -77.30 18.05
CA ASN A 4 -5.05 -75.91 17.55
C ASN A 4 -4.64 -74.82 18.55
N THR A 5 -4.15 -75.19 19.74
CA THR A 5 -3.72 -74.23 20.78
C THR A 5 -2.34 -73.64 20.50
N GLY A 6 -1.35 -74.48 20.15
CA GLY A 6 0.03 -74.02 19.90
C GLY A 6 0.19 -73.09 18.70
N THR A 7 -0.75 -73.08 17.75
CA THR A 7 -0.79 -72.11 16.64
C THR A 7 -1.29 -70.73 17.06
N ASN A 8 -2.06 -70.62 18.16
CA ASN A 8 -2.60 -69.34 18.62
C ASN A 8 -1.55 -68.57 19.43
N GLU A 9 -0.84 -69.25 20.33
CA GLU A 9 0.27 -68.67 21.10
C GLU A 9 1.40 -68.15 20.19
N GLN A 10 1.71 -68.87 19.10
CA GLN A 10 2.66 -68.40 18.09
C GLN A 10 2.16 -67.17 17.32
N PHE A 11 0.85 -67.04 17.11
CA PHE A 11 0.27 -65.89 16.43
C PHE A 11 0.22 -64.67 17.36
N GLU A 12 -0.15 -64.85 18.63
CA GLU A 12 -0.11 -63.80 19.67
C GLU A 12 1.32 -63.31 19.90
N SER A 13 2.30 -64.21 20.02
CA SER A 13 3.72 -63.85 20.10
C SER A 13 4.21 -63.08 18.88
N ARG A 14 3.69 -63.38 17.69
CA ARG A 14 4.05 -62.65 16.46
C ARG A 14 3.39 -61.28 16.38
N VAL A 15 2.19 -61.13 16.92
CA VAL A 15 1.48 -59.84 17.03
C VAL A 15 2.19 -58.93 18.04
N THR A 16 2.67 -59.45 19.17
CA THR A 16 3.43 -58.66 20.15
C THR A 16 4.82 -58.29 19.65
N GLU A 17 5.54 -59.17 18.95
CA GLU A 17 6.77 -58.81 18.21
C GLU A 17 6.49 -57.65 17.23
N LEU A 18 5.44 -57.76 16.40
CA LEU A 18 5.07 -56.72 15.44
C LEU A 18 4.62 -55.41 16.10
N GLN A 19 4.04 -55.45 17.31
CA GLN A 19 3.73 -54.24 18.08
C GLN A 19 5.02 -53.55 18.56
N GLN A 20 5.97 -54.31 19.10
CA GLN A 20 7.27 -53.79 19.54
C GLN A 20 8.11 -53.25 18.36
N GLU A 21 8.09 -53.92 17.20
CA GLU A 21 8.71 -53.40 15.96
C GLU A 21 8.05 -52.09 15.51
N ASN A 22 6.72 -51.97 15.57
CA ASN A 22 6.02 -50.72 15.22
C ASN A 22 6.30 -49.58 16.22
N GLU A 23 6.42 -49.86 17.52
CA GLU A 23 6.84 -48.87 18.52
C GLU A 23 8.29 -48.42 18.28
N LEU A 24 9.20 -49.35 17.97
CA LEU A 24 10.58 -49.03 17.63
C LEU A 24 10.66 -48.17 16.35
N LEU A 25 9.88 -48.50 15.32
CA LEU A 25 9.78 -47.72 14.09
C LEU A 25 9.19 -46.32 14.33
N LEU A 26 8.20 -46.19 15.22
CA LEU A 26 7.66 -44.88 15.61
C LEU A 26 8.71 -44.02 16.34
N VAL A 27 9.51 -44.62 17.23
CA VAL A 27 10.62 -43.92 17.91
C VAL A 27 11.72 -43.52 16.90
N GLN A 28 12.08 -44.40 15.97
CA GLN A 28 13.03 -44.09 14.89
C GLN A 28 12.52 -42.99 13.96
N LEU A 29 11.23 -43.00 13.63
CA LEU A 29 10.61 -41.98 12.77
C LEU A 29 10.53 -40.62 13.50
N HIS A 30 10.23 -40.61 14.80
CA HIS A 30 10.29 -39.41 15.62
C HIS A 30 11.73 -38.87 15.73
N HIS A 31 12.73 -39.74 15.85
CA HIS A 31 14.14 -39.34 15.87
C HIS A 31 14.61 -38.77 14.52
N ALA A 32 14.22 -39.40 13.40
CA ALA A 32 14.47 -38.86 12.07
C ALA A 32 13.77 -37.49 11.86
N GLN A 33 12.58 -37.32 12.45
CA GLN A 33 11.85 -36.06 12.42
C GLN A 33 12.53 -34.98 13.30
N GLU A 34 13.05 -35.32 14.48
CA GLU A 34 13.92 -34.42 15.26
C GLU A 34 15.21 -34.04 14.51
N GLU A 35 15.85 -34.97 13.80
CA GLU A 35 17.05 -34.66 13.02
C GLU A 35 16.74 -33.79 11.80
N LEU A 36 15.60 -34.00 11.14
CA LEU A 36 15.10 -33.12 10.09
C LEU A 36 14.76 -31.72 10.63
N GLU A 37 14.12 -31.61 11.78
CA GLU A 37 13.84 -30.34 12.44
C GLU A 37 15.12 -29.63 12.88
N ARG A 38 16.11 -30.33 13.44
CA ARG A 38 17.44 -29.79 13.76
C ARG A 38 18.21 -29.34 12.52
N ASN A 39 18.09 -30.07 11.41
CA ASN A 39 18.71 -29.69 10.14
C ASN A 39 17.98 -28.50 9.49
N TYR A 40 16.65 -28.41 9.63
CA TYR A 40 15.86 -27.26 9.22
C TYR A 40 16.21 -26.01 10.04
N SER A 41 16.35 -26.13 11.37
CA SER A 41 16.84 -25.05 12.24
C SER A 41 18.29 -24.65 11.95
N ARG A 42 19.15 -25.58 11.51
CA ARG A 42 20.49 -25.27 10.98
C ARG A 42 20.48 -24.62 9.60
N ALA A 43 19.38 -24.74 8.86
CA ALA A 43 19.21 -24.22 7.50
C ALA A 43 18.45 -22.88 7.47
N GLU A 44 18.12 -22.28 8.62
CA GLU A 44 17.73 -20.88 8.66
C GLU A 44 18.84 -20.01 8.02
N PRO A 45 18.51 -19.15 7.04
CA PRO A 45 19.51 -18.34 6.36
C PRO A 45 19.95 -17.20 7.27
N ALA A 46 21.01 -17.43 8.04
CA ALA A 46 21.80 -16.37 8.64
C ALA A 46 22.33 -15.45 7.53
N VAL A 47 21.61 -14.33 7.27
CA VAL A 47 21.93 -13.36 6.22
C VAL A 47 23.33 -12.78 6.47
N PRO A 48 24.35 -13.12 5.66
CA PRO A 48 25.68 -12.57 5.84
C PRO A 48 25.68 -11.16 5.24
N LYS A 49 25.93 -10.15 6.07
CA LYS A 49 26.37 -8.85 5.56
C LYS A 49 27.71 -9.07 4.84
N MET A 50 27.68 -9.16 3.51
CA MET A 50 28.89 -9.17 2.69
C MET A 50 29.57 -7.79 2.73
N THR A 51 30.41 -7.57 3.75
CA THR A 51 31.55 -6.67 3.59
C THR A 51 32.54 -7.35 2.64
N ALA A 52 32.91 -6.65 1.56
CA ALA A 52 33.91 -7.14 0.64
C ALA A 52 35.29 -7.15 1.34
N ASP A 53 35.78 -8.33 1.72
CA ASP A 53 37.19 -8.74 1.60
C ASP A 53 37.42 -10.13 2.24
N SER A 54 37.65 -11.15 1.41
CA SER A 54 38.52 -12.32 1.71
C SER A 54 38.50 -13.35 0.57
N LYS A 55 39.62 -13.47 -0.16
CA LYS A 55 39.85 -14.53 -1.14
C LYS A 55 40.32 -15.82 -0.45
N SER A 56 39.44 -16.54 0.27
CA SER A 56 39.76 -17.87 0.81
C SER A 56 38.51 -18.64 1.27
N GLY A 57 37.76 -19.24 0.33
CA GLY A 57 36.55 -20.02 0.66
C GLY A 57 36.16 -21.13 -0.33
N ALA A 58 36.92 -21.34 -1.39
CA ALA A 58 36.53 -22.24 -2.49
C ALA A 58 36.67 -23.76 -2.20
N ALA A 59 37.14 -24.15 -1.00
CA ALA A 59 37.47 -25.55 -0.70
C ALA A 59 36.37 -26.33 0.04
N ASN A 60 35.52 -25.66 0.84
CA ASN A 60 34.61 -26.34 1.79
C ASN A 60 33.14 -26.39 1.35
N ALA A 61 32.77 -25.78 0.21
CA ALA A 61 31.43 -25.91 -0.36
C ALA A 61 31.21 -27.23 -1.14
N SER A 62 32.27 -28.01 -1.37
CA SER A 62 32.23 -29.23 -2.19
C SER A 62 31.63 -30.46 -1.48
N THR A 63 31.41 -30.41 -0.17
CA THR A 63 31.08 -31.61 0.63
C THR A 63 29.58 -31.79 0.87
N ILE A 64 28.75 -30.77 0.64
CA ILE A 64 27.27 -30.82 0.80
C ILE A 64 26.61 -31.04 -0.59
N ALA A 65 27.18 -31.95 -1.38
CA ALA A 65 26.73 -32.25 -2.74
C ALA A 65 26.95 -33.73 -3.08
N SER A 66 26.11 -34.62 -2.54
CA SER A 66 26.10 -36.04 -2.96
C SER A 66 24.80 -36.81 -2.77
N VAL A 67 23.97 -36.54 -1.76
CA VAL A 67 22.71 -37.28 -1.56
C VAL A 67 21.54 -36.52 -2.20
N TRP A 68 21.16 -36.93 -3.40
CA TRP A 68 19.92 -36.50 -4.03
C TRP A 68 18.79 -37.44 -3.61
N VAL A 69 17.64 -36.89 -3.19
CA VAL A 69 16.41 -37.66 -2.88
C VAL A 69 15.94 -38.54 -4.06
N ALA A 70 16.35 -38.19 -5.29
CA ALA A 70 16.10 -39.02 -6.47
C ALA A 70 16.82 -40.39 -6.44
N ASP A 71 17.92 -40.53 -5.69
CA ASP A 71 18.73 -41.75 -5.61
C ASP A 71 18.10 -42.79 -4.64
N GLU A 72 17.28 -42.34 -3.69
CA GLU A 72 16.56 -43.20 -2.73
C GLU A 72 15.45 -44.02 -3.40
N LEU A 73 14.77 -43.46 -4.42
CA LEU A 73 13.64 -44.13 -5.07
C LEU A 73 14.03 -45.46 -5.77
N PRO A 74 15.12 -45.53 -6.56
CA PRO A 74 15.64 -46.81 -7.06
C PRO A 74 16.03 -47.79 -5.96
N GLU A 75 16.63 -47.34 -4.85
CA GLU A 75 17.02 -48.21 -3.73
C GLU A 75 15.80 -48.82 -3.03
N MET A 76 14.78 -48.00 -2.76
CA MET A 76 13.50 -48.46 -2.20
C MET A 76 12.77 -49.43 -3.14
N HIS A 77 12.83 -49.23 -4.46
CA HIS A 77 12.30 -50.20 -5.43
C HIS A 77 13.10 -51.52 -5.44
N ALA A 78 14.43 -51.45 -5.36
CA ALA A 78 15.31 -52.63 -5.32
C ALA A 78 15.11 -53.45 -4.03
N GLU A 79 14.84 -52.80 -2.89
CA GLU A 79 14.52 -53.49 -1.64
C GLU A 79 13.08 -54.02 -1.60
N ASN A 80 12.09 -53.27 -2.11
CA ASN A 80 10.72 -53.76 -2.23
C ASN A 80 10.66 -55.04 -3.08
N ARG A 81 11.49 -55.14 -4.14
CA ARG A 81 11.62 -56.35 -4.95
C ARG A 81 12.21 -57.54 -4.18
N ARG A 82 13.24 -57.30 -3.35
CA ARG A 82 13.83 -58.31 -2.47
C ARG A 82 12.82 -58.84 -1.45
N LEU A 83 12.10 -57.94 -0.78
CA LEU A 83 11.05 -58.31 0.17
C LEU A 83 9.92 -59.11 -0.50
N ARG A 84 9.48 -58.75 -1.71
CA ARG A 84 8.49 -59.54 -2.47
C ARG A 84 9.01 -60.95 -2.78
N ALA A 85 10.25 -61.07 -3.26
CA ALA A 85 10.86 -62.37 -3.57
C ALA A 85 11.00 -63.24 -2.31
N LEU A 86 11.37 -62.65 -1.17
CA LEU A 86 11.41 -63.31 0.14
C LEU A 86 10.02 -63.81 0.56
N VAL A 87 8.99 -62.96 0.52
CA VAL A 87 7.62 -63.35 0.89
C VAL A 87 7.08 -64.45 -0.03
N GLU A 88 7.34 -64.37 -1.33
CA GLU A 88 6.92 -65.40 -2.28
C GLU A 88 7.66 -66.73 -2.06
N ALA A 89 8.98 -66.70 -1.86
CA ALA A 89 9.75 -67.90 -1.53
C ALA A 89 9.33 -68.50 -0.19
N GLN A 90 9.07 -67.67 0.83
CA GLN A 90 8.60 -68.11 2.15
C GLN A 90 7.23 -68.79 2.06
N LYS A 91 6.31 -68.22 1.27
CA LYS A 91 5.00 -68.83 0.98
C LYS A 91 5.17 -70.19 0.29
N ARG A 92 5.98 -70.27 -0.78
CA ARG A 92 6.25 -71.54 -1.51
C ARG A 92 6.89 -72.60 -0.60
N ILE A 93 7.81 -72.21 0.28
CA ILE A 93 8.44 -73.10 1.27
C ILE A 93 7.39 -73.62 2.27
N HIS A 94 6.61 -72.71 2.88
CA HIS A 94 5.60 -73.09 3.87
C HIS A 94 4.48 -73.97 3.28
N GLU A 95 4.03 -73.69 2.06
CA GLU A 95 3.08 -74.54 1.33
C GLU A 95 3.65 -75.95 1.07
N ARG A 96 4.93 -76.06 0.71
CA ARG A 96 5.58 -77.37 0.49
C ARG A 96 5.82 -78.13 1.79
N GLU A 97 6.28 -77.45 2.84
CA GLU A 97 6.50 -78.03 4.16
C GLU A 97 5.20 -78.50 4.81
N SER A 98 4.13 -77.69 4.78
CA SER A 98 2.82 -78.07 5.32
C SER A 98 2.20 -79.26 4.56
N ASN A 99 2.25 -79.28 3.22
CA ASN A 99 1.80 -80.42 2.42
C ASN A 99 2.63 -81.70 2.66
N HIS A 100 3.91 -81.57 3.04
CA HIS A 100 4.82 -82.71 3.24
C HIS A 100 4.97 -83.12 4.72
N ALA A 101 4.33 -82.38 5.62
CA ALA A 101 4.32 -82.65 7.06
C ALA A 101 3.59 -83.97 7.40
N LEU A 102 4.01 -84.60 8.50
CA LEU A 102 3.55 -85.94 8.88
C LEU A 102 2.03 -85.96 9.15
N ASN A 103 1.51 -84.91 9.80
CA ASN A 103 0.09 -84.72 10.10
C ASN A 103 -0.76 -84.58 8.81
N ALA A 104 -0.34 -83.76 7.85
CA ALA A 104 -1.05 -83.61 6.57
C ALA A 104 -1.06 -84.92 5.77
N ARG A 105 0.09 -85.61 5.71
CA ARG A 105 0.20 -86.93 5.06
C ARG A 105 -0.68 -87.99 5.71
N LEU A 106 -0.71 -88.05 7.05
CA LEU A 106 -1.62 -88.95 7.78
C LEU A 106 -3.09 -88.58 7.55
N GLY A 107 -3.41 -87.29 7.50
CA GLY A 107 -4.75 -86.78 7.17
C GLY A 107 -5.24 -87.23 5.79
N ASN A 108 -4.42 -87.06 4.75
CA ASN A 108 -4.77 -87.48 3.39
C ASN A 108 -4.98 -89.01 3.29
N ILE A 109 -4.14 -89.79 3.97
CA ILE A 109 -4.28 -91.27 4.02
C ILE A 109 -5.57 -91.68 4.76
N LEU A 110 -6.00 -90.92 5.78
CA LEU A 110 -7.27 -91.14 6.48
C LEU A 110 -8.47 -90.78 5.60
N ILE A 111 -8.40 -89.71 4.82
CA ILE A 111 -9.44 -89.30 3.86
C ILE A 111 -9.60 -90.36 2.75
N GLU A 112 -8.51 -90.77 2.09
CA GLU A 112 -8.49 -91.89 1.12
C GLU A 112 -8.97 -93.23 1.72
N GLY A 113 -8.93 -93.36 3.05
CA GLY A 113 -9.44 -94.51 3.79
C GLY A 113 -10.96 -94.54 3.96
N VAL A 114 -11.62 -93.38 3.87
CA VAL A 114 -13.07 -93.20 4.05
C VAL A 114 -13.81 -93.25 2.71
N ASP A 115 -13.25 -92.67 1.64
CA ASP A 115 -13.90 -92.59 0.32
C ASP A 115 -14.03 -93.94 -0.42
N ALA A 116 -13.39 -95.01 0.07
CA ALA A 116 -13.48 -96.35 -0.49
C ALA A 116 -13.66 -97.42 0.60
N PRO A 117 -14.83 -98.10 0.69
CA PRO A 117 -15.10 -99.04 1.80
C PRO A 117 -14.14 -100.24 1.86
N GLY A 118 -13.43 -100.58 0.78
CA GLY A 118 -12.36 -101.59 0.77
C GLY A 118 -11.00 -101.09 1.29
N SER A 119 -10.75 -99.77 1.34
CA SER A 119 -9.46 -99.21 1.78
C SER A 119 -9.25 -99.32 3.29
N LEU A 120 -10.31 -99.28 4.09
CA LEU A 120 -10.26 -99.20 5.55
C LEU A 120 -9.56 -100.41 6.18
N LEU A 121 -9.83 -101.64 5.69
CA LEU A 121 -9.14 -102.87 6.09
C LEU A 121 -7.65 -102.90 5.69
N SER A 122 -7.26 -102.12 4.68
CA SER A 122 -5.87 -102.03 4.22
C SER A 122 -5.02 -101.01 5.00
N MET A 123 -5.63 -100.16 5.82
CA MET A 123 -4.98 -99.03 6.50
C MET A 123 -3.77 -99.42 7.36
N PRO A 124 -3.82 -100.46 8.23
CA PRO A 124 -2.64 -100.90 8.99
C PRO A 124 -1.52 -101.36 8.06
N GLY A 125 -1.87 -102.06 6.97
CA GLY A 125 -0.93 -102.51 5.95
C GLY A 125 -0.30 -101.36 5.14
N LYS A 126 -1.07 -100.31 4.81
CA LYS A 126 -0.57 -99.09 4.16
C LYS A 126 0.39 -98.33 5.07
N LEU A 127 0.06 -98.16 6.36
CA LEU A 127 0.92 -97.50 7.34
C LEU A 127 2.24 -98.27 7.58
N VAL A 128 2.18 -99.59 7.77
CA VAL A 128 3.38 -100.44 7.88
C VAL A 128 4.19 -100.45 6.58
N ARG A 129 3.54 -100.35 5.41
CA ARG A 129 4.23 -100.24 4.11
C ARG A 129 4.97 -98.91 3.98
N ILE A 130 4.35 -97.79 4.35
CA ILE A 130 4.99 -96.46 4.38
C ILE A 130 6.17 -96.46 5.35
N TRP A 131 6.01 -97.04 6.54
CA TRP A 131 7.09 -97.17 7.54
C TRP A 131 8.25 -98.06 7.06
N ARG A 132 7.97 -99.18 6.37
CA ARG A 132 8.99 -100.03 5.70
C ARG A 132 9.61 -99.37 4.46
N GLN A 133 8.89 -98.50 3.77
CA GLN A 133 9.38 -97.76 2.61
C GLN A 133 10.27 -96.59 3.02
N SER A 134 9.99 -95.90 4.13
CA SER A 134 10.84 -94.83 4.66
C SER A 134 12.12 -95.35 5.31
N THR A 135 12.18 -96.61 5.74
CA THR A 135 13.41 -97.27 6.24
C THR A 135 14.34 -97.79 5.13
N ARG A 136 13.91 -97.87 3.87
CA ARG A 136 14.77 -98.34 2.77
C ARG A 136 15.81 -97.28 2.35
N ARG A 137 17.02 -97.41 2.89
CA ARG A 137 18.17 -96.53 2.57
C ARG A 137 18.92 -96.88 1.28
N THR A 138 18.71 -98.05 0.68
CA THR A 138 19.44 -98.50 -0.51
C THR A 138 18.67 -98.20 -1.81
N PRO A 139 19.28 -97.49 -2.79
CA PRO A 139 18.66 -97.26 -4.10
C PRO A 139 18.29 -98.57 -4.82
N PRO A 140 17.05 -98.73 -5.30
CA PRO A 140 16.67 -99.91 -6.07
C PRO A 140 17.50 -100.09 -7.34
N ALA A 141 17.90 -101.32 -7.66
CA ALA A 141 18.48 -101.67 -8.97
C ALA A 141 17.55 -101.33 -10.15
N ALA A 142 16.24 -101.18 -9.88
CA ALA A 142 15.25 -100.67 -10.81
C ALA A 142 15.47 -99.21 -11.25
N LEU A 143 16.08 -98.36 -10.40
CA LEU A 143 16.39 -96.96 -10.71
C LEU A 143 17.81 -96.74 -11.24
N GLY A 144 18.62 -97.81 -11.33
CA GLY A 144 20.02 -97.75 -11.77
C GLY A 144 21.05 -97.90 -10.65
N GLY A 145 20.65 -98.41 -9.47
CA GLY A 145 21.56 -98.59 -8.35
C GLY A 145 21.98 -97.24 -7.73
N LYS A 146 23.19 -97.18 -7.15
CA LYS A 146 23.68 -96.00 -6.42
C LYS A 146 23.77 -94.74 -7.29
N ASP A 147 24.00 -94.90 -8.58
CA ASP A 147 24.26 -93.81 -9.53
C ASP A 147 23.01 -93.32 -10.27
N PHE A 148 21.85 -93.94 -10.01
CA PHE A 148 20.56 -93.62 -10.64
C PHE A 148 20.59 -93.59 -12.19
N SER A 149 21.47 -94.40 -12.81
CA SER A 149 21.76 -94.39 -14.25
C SER A 149 20.54 -94.56 -15.15
N LYS A 150 19.50 -95.29 -14.70
CA LYS A 150 18.25 -95.47 -15.46
C LYS A 150 17.36 -94.23 -15.47
N ILE A 151 17.49 -93.35 -14.45
CA ILE A 151 16.81 -92.05 -14.42
C ILE A 151 17.46 -91.09 -15.41
N ILE A 152 18.80 -91.10 -15.49
CA ILE A 152 19.56 -90.31 -16.46
C ILE A 152 19.22 -90.76 -17.89
N ALA A 153 19.19 -92.08 -18.15
CA ALA A 153 18.76 -92.62 -19.43
C ALA A 153 17.29 -92.29 -19.77
N ALA A 154 16.39 -92.30 -18.78
CA ALA A 154 15.00 -91.90 -18.99
C ALA A 154 14.89 -90.42 -19.41
N TRP A 155 15.64 -89.52 -18.76
CA TRP A 155 15.71 -88.10 -19.16
C TRP A 155 16.22 -87.94 -20.60
N GLN A 156 17.28 -88.66 -20.99
CA GLN A 156 17.81 -88.64 -22.36
C GLN A 156 16.78 -89.13 -23.41
N SER A 157 15.86 -90.02 -23.03
CA SER A 157 14.85 -90.59 -23.93
C SER A 157 13.56 -89.76 -24.09
N GLY A 158 13.27 -88.81 -23.18
CA GLY A 158 11.98 -88.11 -23.17
C GLY A 158 11.79 -87.08 -22.06
N GLY A 159 12.88 -86.48 -21.57
CA GLY A 159 12.87 -85.40 -20.60
C GLY A 159 12.20 -85.76 -19.26
N PHE A 160 11.65 -84.75 -18.60
CA PHE A 160 11.01 -84.90 -17.28
C PHE A 160 9.81 -85.85 -17.28
N ASN A 161 9.01 -85.87 -18.35
CA ASN A 161 7.84 -86.76 -18.44
C ASN A 161 8.24 -88.25 -18.45
N ALA A 162 9.36 -88.58 -19.12
CA ALA A 162 9.91 -89.95 -19.09
C ALA A 162 10.50 -90.31 -17.71
N VAL A 163 11.12 -89.35 -17.01
CA VAL A 163 11.62 -89.51 -15.64
C VAL A 163 10.47 -89.76 -14.66
N GLU A 164 9.41 -88.96 -14.71
CA GLU A 164 8.21 -89.14 -13.89
C GLU A 164 7.56 -90.50 -14.13
N LYS A 165 7.38 -90.90 -15.38
CA LYS A 165 6.84 -92.22 -15.74
C LYS A 165 7.71 -93.36 -15.18
N ALA A 166 9.04 -93.24 -15.26
CA ALA A 166 9.97 -94.22 -14.70
C ALA A 166 9.91 -94.30 -13.16
N MET A 167 9.68 -93.18 -12.47
CA MET A 167 9.53 -93.14 -11.00
C MET A 167 8.14 -93.59 -10.52
N GLY A 168 7.06 -93.21 -11.24
CA GLY A 168 5.68 -93.46 -10.86
C GLY A 168 5.25 -94.91 -11.04
N THR A 169 5.73 -95.59 -12.09
CA THR A 169 5.35 -96.98 -12.43
C THR A 169 5.68 -98.00 -11.32
N ARG A 170 6.48 -97.65 -10.30
CA ARG A 170 7.04 -98.62 -9.33
C ARG A 170 6.88 -98.27 -7.85
N SER A 171 5.95 -97.36 -7.49
CA SER A 171 5.64 -97.00 -6.08
C SER A 171 6.90 -96.70 -5.24
N VAL A 172 7.73 -95.79 -5.77
CA VAL A 172 8.97 -95.35 -5.13
C VAL A 172 8.66 -94.27 -4.08
N ALA A 173 9.28 -94.34 -2.91
CA ALA A 173 9.08 -93.34 -1.85
C ALA A 173 9.56 -91.93 -2.29
N PRO A 174 8.86 -90.83 -1.92
CA PRO A 174 9.22 -89.47 -2.35
C PRO A 174 10.67 -89.07 -2.04
N ALA A 175 11.20 -89.46 -0.89
CA ALA A 175 12.61 -89.20 -0.53
C ALA A 175 13.62 -89.88 -1.48
N MET A 176 13.26 -91.03 -2.06
CA MET A 176 14.07 -91.74 -3.07
C MET A 176 13.91 -91.14 -4.47
N GLN A 177 12.72 -90.64 -4.80
CA GLN A 177 12.50 -89.87 -6.04
C GLN A 177 13.30 -88.56 -6.01
N ALA A 178 13.29 -87.84 -4.89
CA ALA A 178 14.12 -86.66 -4.66
C ALA A 178 15.63 -86.93 -4.79
N GLN A 179 16.12 -88.09 -4.31
CA GLN A 179 17.51 -88.51 -4.56
C GLN A 179 17.79 -88.75 -6.06
N GLY A 180 16.85 -89.36 -6.79
CA GLY A 180 16.95 -89.53 -8.24
C GLY A 180 17.01 -88.20 -9.00
N TYR A 181 16.16 -87.25 -8.65
CA TYR A 181 16.21 -85.88 -9.19
C TYR A 181 17.49 -85.14 -8.79
N THR A 182 18.04 -85.40 -7.60
CA THR A 182 19.36 -84.86 -7.20
C THR A 182 20.50 -85.41 -8.06
N ALA A 183 20.47 -86.71 -8.38
CA ALA A 183 21.45 -87.31 -9.28
C ALA A 183 21.32 -86.73 -10.71
N LEU A 184 20.09 -86.53 -11.19
CA LEU A 184 19.82 -85.90 -12.47
C LEU A 184 20.33 -84.45 -12.52
N ALA A 185 19.98 -83.59 -11.56
CA ALA A 185 20.47 -82.21 -11.51
C ALA A 185 22.00 -82.11 -11.40
N ARG A 186 22.68 -83.08 -10.76
CA ARG A 186 24.16 -83.18 -10.78
C ARG A 186 24.73 -83.57 -12.15
N HIS A 187 24.04 -84.42 -12.89
CA HIS A 187 24.42 -84.77 -14.27
C HIS A 187 24.24 -83.56 -15.20
N LEU A 188 23.10 -82.89 -15.12
CA LEU A 188 22.73 -81.74 -15.96
C LEU A 188 23.57 -80.49 -15.68
N GLY A 189 23.99 -80.25 -14.43
CA GLY A 189 24.74 -79.05 -14.05
C GLY A 189 26.07 -78.81 -14.78
N LYS A 190 26.57 -79.80 -15.54
CA LYS A 190 27.77 -79.67 -16.40
C LYS A 190 27.47 -79.18 -17.82
N GLY A 191 26.21 -79.13 -18.26
CA GLY A 191 25.85 -78.74 -19.63
C GLY A 191 24.56 -77.93 -19.76
N ASP A 192 23.55 -78.20 -18.93
CA ASP A 192 22.24 -77.53 -18.97
C ASP A 192 21.86 -77.05 -17.56
N ARG A 193 22.08 -75.74 -17.32
CA ARG A 193 21.88 -75.13 -16.00
C ARG A 193 20.40 -74.90 -15.69
N ALA A 194 19.57 -74.61 -16.69
CA ALA A 194 18.14 -74.40 -16.52
C ALA A 194 17.43 -75.70 -16.14
N ASN A 195 17.67 -76.79 -16.87
CA ASN A 195 17.10 -78.09 -16.51
C ASN A 195 17.75 -78.69 -15.24
N ALA A 196 18.99 -78.31 -14.88
CA ALA A 196 19.56 -78.65 -13.57
C ALA A 196 18.84 -77.93 -12.41
N ALA A 197 18.46 -76.66 -12.58
CA ALA A 197 17.65 -75.94 -11.60
C ALA A 197 16.24 -76.52 -11.48
N GLU A 198 15.59 -76.86 -12.60
CA GLU A 198 14.26 -77.48 -12.58
C GLU A 198 14.27 -78.89 -11.95
N ALA A 199 15.29 -79.71 -12.25
CA ALA A 199 15.48 -80.98 -11.57
C ALA A 199 15.76 -80.79 -10.05
N ALA A 200 16.42 -79.70 -9.64
CA ALA A 200 16.60 -79.37 -8.24
C ALA A 200 15.31 -78.85 -7.57
N ARG A 201 14.46 -78.10 -8.27
CA ARG A 201 13.11 -77.70 -7.79
C ARG A 201 12.30 -78.95 -7.50
N ARG A 202 12.16 -79.85 -8.48
CA ARG A 202 11.49 -81.15 -8.33
C ARG A 202 12.06 -82.03 -7.20
N ALA A 203 13.38 -81.98 -6.98
CA ALA A 203 14.01 -82.69 -5.86
C ALA A 203 13.66 -82.09 -4.48
N TYR A 204 13.52 -80.76 -4.38
CA TYR A 204 13.07 -80.09 -3.15
C TYR A 204 11.58 -80.32 -2.92
N ASP A 205 10.74 -80.20 -3.96
CA ASP A 205 9.30 -80.34 -3.88
C ASP A 205 8.87 -81.71 -3.34
N LEU A 206 9.58 -82.78 -3.70
CA LEU A 206 9.29 -84.14 -3.21
C LEU A 206 9.77 -84.39 -1.77
N ASP A 207 10.78 -83.65 -1.30
CA ASP A 207 11.49 -83.87 -0.04
C ASP A 207 11.99 -82.53 0.55
N PRO A 208 11.09 -81.63 0.99
CA PRO A 208 11.48 -80.28 1.41
C PRO A 208 12.35 -80.36 2.68
N LYS A 209 13.64 -80.14 2.49
CA LYS A 209 14.67 -80.18 3.53
C LYS A 209 15.68 -79.06 3.31
N SER A 210 16.21 -78.51 4.40
CA SER A 210 17.12 -77.35 4.40
C SER A 210 18.35 -77.53 3.50
N PHE A 211 18.98 -78.72 3.49
CA PHE A 211 20.12 -78.99 2.61
C PHE A 211 19.75 -79.03 1.12
N ARG A 212 18.49 -79.38 0.79
CA ARG A 212 17.99 -79.36 -0.59
C ARG A 212 17.60 -77.95 -1.03
N LEU A 213 17.06 -77.15 -0.12
CA LEU A 213 16.80 -75.73 -0.35
C LEU A 213 18.12 -74.98 -0.63
N LYS A 214 19.17 -75.19 0.18
CA LYS A 214 20.51 -74.63 -0.06
C LYS A 214 21.04 -75.02 -1.43
N TRP A 215 20.89 -76.30 -1.79
CA TRP A 215 21.37 -76.80 -3.07
C TRP A 215 20.57 -76.28 -4.26
N LEU A 216 19.25 -76.14 -4.13
CA LEU A 216 18.36 -75.51 -5.10
C LEU A 216 18.77 -74.05 -5.35
N ALA A 217 18.98 -73.26 -4.29
CA ALA A 217 19.42 -71.87 -4.43
C ALA A 217 20.72 -71.73 -5.27
N PHE A 218 21.71 -72.61 -5.07
CA PHE A 218 22.91 -72.63 -5.91
C PHE A 218 22.65 -73.07 -7.36
N ARG A 219 21.70 -73.99 -7.62
CA ARG A 219 21.31 -74.35 -9.00
C ARG A 219 20.56 -73.22 -9.70
N LEU A 220 19.71 -72.48 -8.99
CA LEU A 220 19.01 -71.28 -9.50
C LEU A 220 19.99 -70.16 -9.84
N HIS A 221 20.98 -69.92 -8.97
CA HIS A 221 22.07 -68.98 -9.22
C HIS A 221 22.85 -69.32 -10.49
N GLU A 222 23.23 -70.59 -10.65
CA GLU A 222 23.89 -71.08 -11.88
C GLU A 222 23.00 -70.98 -13.13
N ALA A 223 21.68 -71.05 -12.99
CA ALA A 223 20.71 -70.84 -14.08
C ALA A 223 20.46 -69.35 -14.41
N GLY A 224 20.97 -68.41 -13.60
CA GLY A 224 20.75 -66.97 -13.76
C GLY A 224 19.53 -66.41 -13.01
N GLU A 225 18.78 -67.23 -12.27
CA GLU A 225 17.62 -66.82 -11.47
C GLU A 225 18.05 -66.23 -10.11
N VAL A 226 18.88 -65.18 -10.16
CA VAL A 226 19.62 -64.65 -9.01
C VAL A 226 18.72 -64.15 -7.87
N VAL A 227 17.52 -63.64 -8.17
CA VAL A 227 16.59 -63.07 -7.17
C VAL A 227 15.84 -64.16 -6.40
N GLU A 228 15.36 -65.22 -7.08
CA GLU A 228 14.75 -66.38 -6.38
C GLU A 228 15.83 -67.14 -5.59
N ALA A 229 17.06 -67.22 -6.13
CA ALA A 229 18.20 -67.79 -5.44
C ALA A 229 18.61 -67.01 -4.16
N GLU A 230 18.56 -65.67 -4.18
CA GLU A 230 18.82 -64.83 -2.99
C GLU A 230 17.78 -65.13 -1.91
N ALA A 231 16.50 -65.10 -2.27
CA ALA A 231 15.40 -65.37 -1.35
C ALA A 231 15.47 -66.77 -0.73
N MET A 232 15.76 -67.81 -1.53
CA MET A 232 15.90 -69.18 -1.03
C MET A 232 17.13 -69.39 -0.14
N LEU A 233 18.21 -68.61 -0.30
CA LEU A 233 19.35 -68.65 0.63
C LEU A 233 19.08 -67.97 1.97
N GLU A 234 18.27 -66.91 1.99
CA GLU A 234 17.99 -66.16 3.23
C GLU A 234 16.92 -66.82 4.09
N LEU A 235 16.05 -67.62 3.48
CA LEU A 235 15.06 -68.44 4.19
C LEU A 235 15.63 -69.79 4.68
N LEU A 236 16.95 -69.98 4.64
CA LEU A 236 17.59 -71.16 5.22
C LEU A 236 17.61 -71.09 6.76
N PRO A 237 17.23 -72.18 7.44
CA PRO A 237 17.46 -72.34 8.87
C PRO A 237 18.92 -72.11 9.30
N VAL A 238 19.10 -71.49 10.46
CA VAL A 238 20.41 -71.03 11.00
C VAL A 238 21.37 -72.18 11.29
N ASP A 239 20.88 -73.41 11.43
CA ASP A 239 21.69 -74.63 11.63
C ASP A 239 22.38 -75.12 10.34
N VAL A 240 22.00 -74.61 9.17
CA VAL A 240 22.59 -75.02 7.88
C VAL A 240 23.99 -74.44 7.70
N GLN A 241 25.00 -75.27 8.00
CA GLN A 241 26.42 -74.92 7.79
C GLN A 241 26.76 -74.76 6.29
N PHE A 242 27.66 -73.81 6.01
CA PHE A 242 28.27 -73.58 4.69
C PHE A 242 29.75 -73.95 4.73
N SER A 243 30.27 -74.61 3.69
CA SER A 243 31.72 -74.71 3.50
C SER A 243 32.29 -73.35 3.04
N GLU A 244 33.62 -73.15 3.12
CA GLU A 244 34.24 -71.92 2.62
C GLU A 244 33.93 -71.60 1.15
N SER A 245 33.82 -72.63 0.29
CA SER A 245 33.48 -72.46 -1.11
C SER A 245 32.02 -72.11 -1.30
N GLU A 246 31.11 -72.75 -0.55
CA GLU A 246 29.68 -72.42 -0.55
C GLU A 246 29.42 -71.01 0.00
N ALA A 247 30.16 -70.57 1.03
CA ALA A 247 30.06 -69.23 1.60
C ALA A 247 30.52 -68.14 0.61
N ARG A 248 31.60 -68.40 -0.14
CA ARG A 248 32.04 -67.54 -1.25
C ARG A 248 30.98 -67.47 -2.37
N GLN A 249 30.41 -68.61 -2.77
CA GLN A 249 29.34 -68.67 -3.76
C GLN A 249 28.08 -67.92 -3.29
N ALA A 250 27.67 -68.09 -2.03
CA ALA A 250 26.55 -67.35 -1.44
C ALA A 250 26.79 -65.83 -1.39
N LYS A 251 28.03 -65.37 -1.12
CA LYS A 251 28.39 -63.95 -1.17
C LYS A 251 28.36 -63.39 -2.61
N GLN A 252 28.85 -64.17 -3.58
CA GLN A 252 28.77 -63.79 -4.99
C GLN A 252 27.32 -63.66 -5.46
N LEU A 253 26.49 -64.66 -5.15
CA LEU A 253 25.06 -64.69 -5.45
C LEU A 253 24.33 -63.45 -4.90
N ARG A 254 24.52 -63.10 -3.61
CA ARG A 254 23.93 -61.89 -3.02
C ARG A 254 24.35 -60.61 -3.74
N ASN A 255 25.63 -60.50 -4.14
CA ASN A 255 26.13 -59.34 -4.86
C ASN A 255 25.55 -59.22 -6.28
N GLU A 256 25.40 -60.35 -6.98
CA GLU A 256 24.81 -60.40 -8.32
C GLU A 256 23.30 -60.14 -8.27
N ALA A 257 22.60 -60.68 -7.28
CA ALA A 257 21.19 -60.43 -7.04
C ALA A 257 20.92 -58.95 -6.70
N LYS A 258 21.73 -58.33 -5.82
CA LYS A 258 21.66 -56.88 -5.57
C LYS A 258 21.83 -56.07 -6.86
N ARG A 259 22.87 -56.33 -7.65
CA ARG A 259 23.11 -55.63 -8.93
C ARG A 259 21.95 -55.78 -9.91
N ALA A 260 21.34 -56.96 -10.01
CA ALA A 260 20.18 -57.19 -10.84
C ALA A 260 18.97 -56.36 -10.38
N ARG A 261 18.68 -56.37 -9.06
CA ARG A 261 17.61 -55.56 -8.45
C ARG A 261 17.84 -54.06 -8.67
N ASP A 262 19.05 -53.57 -8.44
CA ASP A 262 19.42 -52.15 -8.62
C ASP A 262 19.30 -51.70 -10.09
N SER A 263 19.73 -52.55 -11.04
CA SER A 263 19.64 -52.26 -12.48
C SER A 263 18.19 -52.19 -12.96
N GLU A 264 17.35 -53.13 -12.53
CA GLU A 264 15.94 -53.18 -12.92
C GLU A 264 15.13 -52.07 -12.25
N ALA A 265 15.41 -51.74 -10.98
CA ALA A 265 14.80 -50.61 -10.31
C ALA A 265 15.12 -49.27 -11.00
N LYS A 266 16.35 -49.07 -11.47
CA LYS A 266 16.75 -47.87 -12.24
C LYS A 266 16.06 -47.78 -13.61
N GLN A 267 15.81 -48.92 -14.27
CA GLN A 267 15.01 -48.97 -15.50
C GLN A 267 13.53 -48.65 -15.24
N GLN A 268 12.91 -49.28 -14.24
CA GLN A 268 11.48 -49.09 -13.93
C GLN A 268 11.14 -47.68 -13.42
N THR A 269 12.10 -46.98 -12.81
CA THR A 269 11.89 -45.63 -12.23
C THR A 269 12.18 -44.48 -13.22
N ALA A 270 12.59 -44.77 -14.46
CA ALA A 270 13.08 -43.78 -15.44
C ALA A 270 14.16 -42.84 -14.87
N PHE A 271 14.99 -43.36 -13.96
CA PHE A 271 15.88 -42.57 -13.11
C PHE A 271 16.87 -41.71 -13.89
N ALA A 272 17.48 -42.27 -14.96
CA ALA A 272 18.45 -41.54 -15.78
C ALA A 272 17.84 -40.36 -16.53
N GLU A 273 16.61 -40.51 -17.05
CA GLU A 273 15.89 -39.45 -17.77
C GLU A 273 15.47 -38.32 -16.82
N ARG A 274 14.95 -38.68 -15.64
CA ARG A 274 14.59 -37.71 -14.59
C ARG A 274 15.80 -36.93 -14.10
N ARG A 275 16.94 -37.59 -13.91
CA ARG A 275 18.18 -36.93 -13.49
C ARG A 275 18.71 -35.98 -14.56
N ALA A 276 18.77 -36.40 -15.82
CA ALA A 276 19.15 -35.53 -16.94
C ALA A 276 18.21 -34.32 -17.11
N ALA A 277 16.90 -34.50 -16.87
CA ALA A 277 15.94 -33.40 -16.89
C ALA A 277 16.16 -32.40 -15.73
N ALA A 278 16.43 -32.90 -14.52
CA ALA A 278 16.70 -32.06 -13.35
C ALA A 278 18.04 -31.31 -13.47
N ASP A 279 19.10 -31.95 -13.96
CA ASP A 279 20.38 -31.31 -14.25
C ASP A 279 20.23 -30.19 -15.30
N LYS A 280 19.40 -30.40 -16.33
CA LYS A 280 19.04 -29.37 -17.32
C LYS A 280 18.26 -28.20 -16.69
N GLN A 281 17.31 -28.48 -15.80
CA GLN A 281 16.59 -27.44 -15.07
C GLN A 281 17.51 -26.61 -14.17
N LEU A 282 18.42 -27.26 -13.43
CA LEU A 282 19.44 -26.57 -12.62
C LEU A 282 20.36 -25.68 -13.47
N SER A 283 20.79 -26.16 -14.64
CA SER A 283 21.58 -25.35 -15.57
C SER A 283 20.83 -24.13 -16.09
N ASN A 284 19.53 -24.26 -16.37
CA ASN A 284 18.70 -23.13 -16.80
C ASN A 284 18.52 -22.11 -15.67
N LEU A 285 18.17 -22.56 -14.45
CA LEU A 285 17.99 -21.70 -13.28
C LEU A 285 19.29 -20.96 -12.90
N ALA A 286 20.45 -21.61 -13.03
CA ALA A 286 21.75 -20.97 -12.84
C ALA A 286 21.99 -19.86 -13.88
N HIS A 287 21.62 -20.09 -15.15
CA HIS A 287 21.72 -19.09 -16.20
C HIS A 287 20.78 -17.89 -15.97
N GLU A 288 19.53 -18.14 -15.60
CA GLU A 288 18.54 -17.11 -15.27
C GLU A 288 18.98 -16.26 -14.06
N ARG A 289 19.49 -16.90 -13.00
CA ARG A 289 20.07 -16.21 -11.84
C ARG A 289 21.20 -15.26 -12.27
N ASP A 290 22.09 -15.71 -13.14
CA ASP A 290 23.23 -14.91 -13.60
C ASP A 290 22.79 -13.74 -14.49
N GLN A 291 21.76 -13.92 -15.31
CA GLN A 291 21.12 -12.82 -16.06
C GLN A 291 20.48 -11.79 -15.12
N GLN A 292 19.69 -12.24 -14.13
CA GLN A 292 19.05 -11.35 -13.15
C GLN A 292 20.07 -10.58 -12.32
N SER A 293 21.18 -11.22 -11.94
CA SER A 293 22.31 -10.55 -11.25
C SER A 293 22.90 -9.42 -12.10
N ARG A 294 23.13 -9.65 -13.40
CA ARG A 294 23.61 -8.60 -14.33
C ARG A 294 22.62 -7.45 -14.44
N LEU A 295 21.33 -7.74 -14.69
CA LEU A 295 20.27 -6.73 -14.77
C LEU A 295 20.15 -5.91 -13.47
N ALA A 296 20.33 -6.54 -12.31
CA ALA A 296 20.36 -5.83 -11.03
C ALA A 296 21.57 -4.88 -10.92
N THR A 297 22.77 -5.31 -11.37
CA THR A 297 23.95 -4.43 -11.38
C THR A 297 23.82 -3.25 -12.35
N ASP A 298 23.18 -3.43 -13.50
CA ASP A 298 22.97 -2.35 -14.47
C ASP A 298 21.92 -1.35 -13.99
N ARG A 299 20.79 -1.82 -13.45
CA ARG A 299 19.79 -0.95 -12.77
C ARG A 299 20.40 -0.19 -11.59
N ALA A 300 21.31 -0.79 -10.83
CA ALA A 300 22.00 -0.09 -9.74
C ALA A 300 22.89 1.06 -10.25
N ARG A 301 23.56 0.91 -11.40
CA ARG A 301 24.32 1.98 -12.06
C ARG A 301 23.41 3.10 -12.56
N GLU A 302 22.29 2.75 -13.18
CA GLU A 302 21.29 3.71 -13.67
C GLU A 302 20.69 4.54 -12.53
N VAL A 303 20.30 3.89 -11.42
CA VAL A 303 19.83 4.58 -10.20
C VAL A 303 20.91 5.50 -9.61
N ALA A 304 22.19 5.12 -9.66
CA ALA A 304 23.28 5.99 -9.21
C ALA A 304 23.42 7.24 -10.11
N ALA A 305 23.33 7.07 -11.43
CA ALA A 305 23.37 8.19 -12.39
C ALA A 305 22.17 9.14 -12.22
N LEU A 306 20.95 8.60 -12.02
CA LEU A 306 19.74 9.39 -11.76
C LEU A 306 19.80 10.14 -10.43
N LYS A 307 20.41 9.55 -9.38
CA LYS A 307 20.67 10.27 -8.12
C LYS A 307 21.63 11.45 -8.33
N GLN A 308 22.67 11.28 -9.16
CA GLN A 308 23.61 12.35 -9.47
C GLN A 308 22.96 13.47 -10.31
N SER A 309 22.12 13.14 -11.29
CA SER A 309 21.40 14.15 -12.08
C SER A 309 20.37 14.91 -11.24
N LYS A 310 19.62 14.23 -10.37
CA LYS A 310 18.72 14.87 -9.41
C LYS A 310 19.47 15.86 -8.51
N ALA A 311 20.62 15.47 -7.96
CA ALA A 311 21.41 16.35 -7.09
C ALA A 311 21.88 17.63 -7.82
N LYS A 312 22.24 17.54 -9.11
CA LYS A 312 22.56 18.72 -9.94
C LYS A 312 21.34 19.63 -10.14
N LEU A 313 20.19 19.06 -10.50
CA LEU A 313 18.95 19.83 -10.67
C LEU A 313 18.50 20.52 -9.37
N GLU A 314 18.69 19.87 -8.22
CA GLU A 314 18.42 20.46 -6.90
C GLU A 314 19.33 21.69 -6.64
N GLN A 315 20.62 21.59 -6.97
CA GLN A 315 21.57 22.71 -6.88
C GLN A 315 21.24 23.86 -7.85
N GLU A 316 20.89 23.53 -9.10
CA GLU A 316 20.47 24.51 -10.11
C GLU A 316 19.19 25.25 -9.69
N LYS A 317 18.22 24.54 -9.11
CA LYS A 317 16.98 25.14 -8.56
C LYS A 317 17.27 26.12 -7.43
N VAL A 318 18.16 25.77 -6.49
CA VAL A 318 18.57 26.67 -5.40
C VAL A 318 19.29 27.90 -5.95
N ALA A 319 20.19 27.73 -6.93
CA ALA A 319 20.87 28.85 -7.59
C ALA A 319 19.89 29.76 -8.35
N LEU A 320 18.85 29.20 -8.98
CA LEU A 320 17.80 29.97 -9.65
C LEU A 320 16.96 30.78 -8.65
N SER A 321 16.58 30.17 -7.51
CA SER A 321 15.85 30.87 -6.43
C SER A 321 16.64 32.07 -5.91
N ALA A 322 17.93 31.89 -5.63
CA ALA A 322 18.80 32.97 -5.16
C ALA A 322 18.93 34.12 -6.19
N ARG A 323 18.95 33.81 -7.49
CA ARG A 323 18.93 34.82 -8.57
C ARG A 323 17.60 35.58 -8.61
N TYR A 324 16.48 34.88 -8.42
CA TYR A 324 15.16 35.51 -8.38
C TYR A 324 15.01 36.44 -7.17
N GLU A 325 15.43 36.01 -5.98
CA GLU A 325 15.48 36.85 -4.79
C GLU A 325 16.35 38.11 -4.97
N ALA A 326 17.51 37.97 -5.65
CA ALA A 326 18.37 39.11 -5.97
C ALA A 326 17.69 40.10 -6.93
N GLN A 327 16.97 39.61 -7.95
CA GLN A 327 16.20 40.45 -8.88
C GLN A 327 15.02 41.16 -8.17
N VAL A 328 14.33 40.48 -7.26
CA VAL A 328 13.25 41.11 -6.46
C VAL A 328 13.81 42.24 -5.59
N ARG A 329 14.96 42.05 -4.93
CA ARG A 329 15.62 43.12 -4.14
C ARG A 329 16.00 44.33 -5.00
N LEU A 330 16.53 44.11 -6.20
CA LEU A 330 16.83 45.20 -7.14
C LEU A 330 15.58 45.94 -7.61
N LEU A 331 14.48 45.22 -7.87
CA LEU A 331 13.18 45.84 -8.20
C LEU A 331 12.63 46.67 -7.03
N ASP A 332 12.73 46.20 -5.80
CA ASP A 332 12.33 46.96 -4.61
C ASP A 332 13.17 48.23 -4.43
N GLU A 333 14.47 48.17 -4.75
CA GLU A 333 15.39 49.30 -4.67
C GLU A 333 15.08 50.35 -5.75
N CYS A 334 14.93 49.94 -7.02
CA CYS A 334 14.47 50.82 -8.11
C CYS A 334 13.08 51.42 -7.84
N ASN A 335 12.17 50.68 -7.20
CA ASN A 335 10.85 51.20 -6.81
C ASN A 335 10.97 52.29 -5.73
N ARG A 336 11.88 52.15 -4.75
CA ARG A 336 12.14 53.20 -3.75
C ARG A 336 12.73 54.45 -4.39
N GLU A 337 13.66 54.30 -5.33
CA GLU A 337 14.22 55.43 -6.10
C GLU A 337 13.14 56.13 -6.93
N LEU A 338 12.27 55.38 -7.62
CA LEU A 338 11.13 55.94 -8.36
C LEU A 338 10.17 56.72 -7.45
N GLU A 339 9.85 56.22 -6.26
CA GLU A 339 9.03 56.94 -5.29
C GLU A 339 9.73 58.19 -4.72
N ALA A 340 11.05 58.15 -4.51
CA ALA A 340 11.82 59.33 -4.12
C ALA A 340 11.80 60.40 -5.23
N ILE A 341 12.00 60.00 -6.49
CA ILE A 341 11.93 60.88 -7.67
C ILE A 341 10.52 61.48 -7.84
N LYS A 342 9.45 60.70 -7.64
CA LYS A 342 8.07 61.21 -7.65
C LYS A 342 7.83 62.28 -6.58
N ARG A 343 8.34 62.07 -5.35
CA ARG A 343 8.24 63.05 -4.26
C ARG A 343 9.00 64.33 -4.58
N ALA A 344 10.25 64.22 -5.03
CA ALA A 344 11.06 65.36 -5.46
C ALA A 344 10.41 66.15 -6.61
N LYS A 345 9.84 65.45 -7.60
CA LYS A 345 9.07 66.07 -8.69
C LYS A 345 7.86 66.84 -8.16
N SER A 346 7.09 66.26 -7.23
CA SER A 346 5.94 66.92 -6.61
C SER A 346 6.35 68.18 -5.82
N GLN A 347 7.45 68.12 -5.07
CA GLN A 347 8.03 69.28 -4.37
C GLN A 347 8.40 70.40 -5.35
N LEU A 348 9.16 70.08 -6.41
CA LEU A 348 9.54 71.04 -7.46
C LEU A 348 8.33 71.62 -8.21
N GLN A 349 7.26 70.85 -8.39
CA GLN A 349 6.00 71.36 -8.97
C GLN A 349 5.30 72.34 -8.05
N ASN A 350 5.29 72.10 -6.74
CA ASN A 350 4.73 73.03 -5.76
C ASN A 350 5.59 74.31 -5.63
N GLU A 351 6.92 74.18 -5.61
CA GLU A 351 7.85 75.31 -5.60
C GLU A 351 7.68 76.19 -6.86
N ASN A 352 7.59 75.57 -8.05
CA ASN A 352 7.29 76.30 -9.28
C ASN A 352 5.92 77.00 -9.24
N ALA A 353 4.88 76.37 -8.68
CA ALA A 353 3.57 77.01 -8.53
C ALA A 353 3.62 78.23 -7.61
N VAL A 354 4.40 78.17 -6.52
CA VAL A 354 4.63 79.32 -5.62
C VAL A 354 5.42 80.42 -6.33
N LEU A 355 6.46 80.07 -7.10
CA LEU A 355 7.27 81.04 -7.85
C LEU A 355 6.45 81.73 -8.96
N VAL A 356 5.59 81.00 -9.67
CA VAL A 356 4.66 81.58 -10.66
C VAL A 356 3.71 82.57 -9.99
N ALA A 357 3.07 82.20 -8.88
CA ALA A 357 2.19 83.10 -8.13
C ALA A 357 2.92 84.36 -7.62
N GLN A 358 4.20 84.25 -7.25
CA GLN A 358 5.05 85.41 -6.90
C GLN A 358 5.39 86.28 -8.13
N CYS A 359 5.60 85.68 -9.30
CA CYS A 359 5.81 86.42 -10.55
C CYS A 359 4.55 87.21 -10.92
N ASP A 360 3.37 86.58 -10.90
CA ASP A 360 2.09 87.24 -11.17
C ASP A 360 1.82 88.39 -10.19
N GLN A 361 2.15 88.20 -8.90
CA GLN A 361 2.03 89.24 -7.87
C GLN A 361 3.03 90.40 -8.04
N ASN A 362 4.21 90.13 -8.63
CA ASN A 362 5.18 91.18 -8.95
C ASN A 362 4.83 91.90 -10.26
N GLU A 363 4.28 91.20 -11.25
CA GLU A 363 3.79 91.81 -12.51
C GLU A 363 2.61 92.75 -12.26
N THR A 364 1.67 92.36 -11.38
CA THR A 364 0.58 93.25 -10.94
C THR A 364 1.11 94.48 -10.20
N ARG A 365 2.01 94.32 -9.23
CA ARG A 365 2.68 95.46 -8.58
C ARG A 365 3.43 96.39 -9.55
N LEU A 366 4.04 95.83 -10.60
CA LEU A 366 4.71 96.60 -11.64
C LEU A 366 3.71 97.38 -12.51
N ARG A 367 2.54 96.80 -12.85
CA ARG A 367 1.44 97.53 -13.49
C ARG A 367 0.91 98.65 -12.60
N ASP A 368 0.58 98.36 -11.34
CA ASP A 368 0.06 99.36 -10.39
C ASP A 368 1.05 100.55 -10.24
N ALA A 369 2.35 100.26 -10.17
CA ALA A 369 3.40 101.28 -10.09
C ALA A 369 3.58 102.08 -11.40
N LEU A 370 3.37 101.44 -12.56
CA LEU A 370 3.41 102.10 -13.86
C LEU A 370 2.20 103.02 -14.04
N ASP A 371 0.99 102.55 -13.72
CA ASP A 371 -0.25 103.34 -13.77
C ASP A 371 -0.17 104.54 -12.82
N MET A 372 0.36 104.35 -11.60
CA MET A 372 0.68 105.47 -10.69
C MET A 372 1.71 106.46 -11.27
N SER A 373 2.65 105.99 -12.11
CA SER A 373 3.64 106.86 -12.74
C SER A 373 3.06 107.63 -13.94
N ILE A 374 2.16 107.00 -14.71
CA ILE A 374 1.41 107.65 -15.79
C ILE A 374 0.51 108.73 -15.20
N GLN A 375 -0.28 108.41 -14.17
CA GLN A 375 -1.17 109.37 -13.54
C GLN A 375 -0.42 110.58 -12.93
N LYS A 376 0.79 110.37 -12.38
CA LYS A 376 1.66 111.48 -11.96
C LYS A 376 2.22 112.30 -13.12
N SER A 377 2.39 111.70 -14.30
CA SER A 377 2.76 112.43 -15.52
C SER A 377 1.62 113.31 -15.99
N ASP A 378 0.39 112.76 -16.02
CA ASP A 378 -0.82 113.49 -16.39
C ASP A 378 -1.11 114.65 -15.41
N ASP A 379 -0.95 114.42 -14.10
CA ASP A 379 -1.05 115.46 -13.08
C ASP A 379 0.00 116.56 -13.27
N ASN A 380 1.23 116.21 -13.66
CA ASN A 380 2.30 117.16 -13.95
C ASN A 380 2.05 117.96 -15.24
N GLU A 381 1.51 117.35 -16.30
CA GLU A 381 1.07 118.05 -17.51
C GLU A 381 -0.08 119.01 -17.21
N LEU A 382 -1.04 118.61 -16.37
CA LEU A 382 -2.12 119.48 -15.90
C LEU A 382 -1.56 120.66 -15.08
N LEU A 383 -0.54 120.43 -14.25
CA LEU A 383 0.17 121.48 -13.51
C LEU A 383 0.92 122.45 -14.43
N LEU A 384 1.58 121.95 -15.48
CA LEU A 384 2.24 122.76 -16.51
C LEU A 384 1.23 123.59 -17.30
N ALA A 385 0.09 123.00 -17.69
CA ALA A 385 -0.99 123.71 -18.37
C ALA A 385 -1.59 124.83 -17.49
N ASN A 386 -1.81 124.56 -16.20
CA ASN A 386 -2.24 125.59 -15.24
C ASN A 386 -1.19 126.69 -15.05
N LEU A 387 0.10 126.34 -15.01
CA LEU A 387 1.20 127.30 -14.87
C LEU A 387 1.33 128.19 -16.11
N HIS A 388 1.17 127.63 -17.32
CA HIS A 388 1.06 128.41 -18.55
C HIS A 388 -0.16 129.33 -18.56
N ARG A 389 -1.32 128.86 -18.09
CA ARG A 389 -2.52 129.73 -17.96
C ARG A 389 -2.28 130.90 -17.00
N VAL A 390 -1.60 130.66 -15.87
CA VAL A 390 -1.21 131.73 -14.93
C VAL A 390 -0.16 132.68 -15.53
N GLN A 391 0.76 132.19 -16.37
CA GLN A 391 1.67 133.06 -17.13
C GLN A 391 0.93 133.93 -18.16
N GLU A 392 -0.10 133.39 -18.80
CA GLU A 392 -0.93 134.10 -19.78
C GLU A 392 -1.85 135.13 -19.10
N GLU A 393 -2.46 134.79 -17.96
CA GLU A 393 -3.18 135.71 -17.07
C GLU A 393 -2.25 136.84 -16.58
N LEU A 394 -1.01 136.53 -16.18
CA LEU A 394 0.00 137.54 -15.81
C LEU A 394 0.40 138.42 -17.00
N ALA A 395 0.56 137.86 -18.20
CA ALA A 395 0.87 138.62 -19.41
C ALA A 395 -0.28 139.58 -19.78
N GLN A 396 -1.54 139.18 -19.61
CA GLN A 396 -2.69 140.08 -19.72
C GLN A 396 -2.63 141.21 -18.68
N VAL A 397 -2.36 140.92 -17.41
CA VAL A 397 -2.22 141.95 -16.36
C VAL A 397 -1.05 142.91 -16.65
N PHE A 398 0.07 142.42 -17.22
CA PHE A 398 1.16 143.30 -17.67
C PHE A 398 0.75 144.17 -18.87
N ALA A 399 0.01 143.64 -19.84
CA ALA A 399 -0.52 144.42 -20.97
C ALA A 399 -1.58 145.46 -20.53
N GLU A 400 -2.46 145.12 -19.58
CA GLU A 400 -3.38 146.07 -18.94
C GLU A 400 -2.61 147.16 -18.19
N ARG A 401 -1.53 146.80 -17.51
CA ARG A 401 -0.64 147.77 -16.84
C ARG A 401 0.04 148.70 -17.84
N GLU A 402 0.56 148.21 -18.96
CA GLU A 402 1.14 149.06 -20.01
C GLU A 402 0.08 149.97 -20.65
N SER A 403 -1.14 149.46 -20.88
CA SER A 403 -2.29 150.25 -21.33
C SER A 403 -2.61 151.39 -20.36
N LEU A 404 -2.76 151.10 -19.06
CA LEU A 404 -2.98 152.10 -18.01
C LEU A 404 -1.82 153.09 -17.87
N GLN A 405 -0.58 152.63 -18.06
CA GLN A 405 0.61 153.47 -18.01
C GLN A 405 0.67 154.41 -19.24
N SER A 406 0.23 153.97 -20.41
CA SER A 406 0.06 154.83 -21.60
C SER A 406 -1.08 155.85 -21.43
N ALA A 407 -2.18 155.47 -20.77
CA ALA A 407 -3.29 156.38 -20.45
C ALA A 407 -2.88 157.46 -19.42
N ASN A 408 -2.06 157.10 -18.42
CA ASN A 408 -1.49 158.08 -17.49
C ASN A 408 -0.55 159.08 -18.19
N VAL A 409 0.28 158.64 -19.14
CA VAL A 409 1.12 159.56 -19.95
C VAL A 409 0.26 160.51 -20.80
N GLN A 410 -0.87 160.05 -21.33
CA GLN A 410 -1.81 160.92 -22.05
C GLN A 410 -2.49 161.94 -21.11
N LEU A 411 -2.85 161.55 -19.89
CA LEU A 411 -3.41 162.46 -18.87
C LEU A 411 -2.37 163.49 -18.38
N GLU A 412 -1.13 163.09 -18.13
CA GLU A 412 -0.04 164.03 -17.78
C GLU A 412 0.25 165.04 -18.90
N THR A 413 0.04 164.64 -20.16
CA THR A 413 0.16 165.55 -21.32
C THR A 413 -1.01 166.54 -21.38
N GLN A 414 -2.25 166.09 -21.15
CA GLN A 414 -3.43 166.98 -21.12
C GLN A 414 -3.43 167.97 -19.93
N VAL A 415 -2.85 167.61 -18.79
CA VAL A 415 -2.65 168.52 -17.64
C VAL A 415 -1.53 169.53 -17.91
N ARG A 416 -0.53 169.18 -18.72
CA ARG A 416 0.56 170.09 -19.12
C ARG A 416 0.12 171.11 -20.17
N ASP A 417 -0.74 170.72 -21.12
CA ASP A 417 -1.23 171.61 -22.18
C ASP A 417 -2.32 172.61 -21.72
N THR A 418 -2.84 172.47 -20.49
CA THR A 418 -3.91 173.35 -19.95
C THR A 418 -3.43 174.46 -19.01
N LEU A 419 -2.12 174.55 -18.70
CA LEU A 419 -1.59 175.53 -17.74
C LEU A 419 -0.73 176.66 -18.34
N ASP A 420 -0.17 176.50 -19.55
CA ASP A 420 0.88 177.41 -20.10
C ASP A 420 0.47 178.29 -21.31
N VAL A 421 -0.83 178.33 -21.71
CA VAL A 421 -1.30 179.13 -22.87
C VAL A 421 -2.22 180.30 -22.47
N SER A 422 -2.20 180.72 -21.21
CA SER A 422 -2.92 181.91 -20.71
C SER A 422 -2.25 182.43 -19.44
N ILE A 423 -1.63 183.61 -19.38
CA ILE A 423 -1.60 184.78 -20.29
C ILE A 423 -0.22 185.45 -20.02
N GLN A 424 0.55 186.02 -20.95
CA GLN A 424 0.38 187.41 -21.42
C GLN A 424 1.34 187.73 -22.58
N ARG A 425 0.78 187.88 -23.78
CA ARG A 425 1.18 188.94 -24.71
C ARG A 425 0.04 189.96 -24.81
N ASN A 426 0.09 190.91 -23.89
CA ASN A 426 -0.34 192.31 -23.99
C ASN A 426 0.04 192.92 -22.63
N GLY A 427 1.03 193.82 -22.51
CA GLY A 427 1.72 194.55 -23.57
C GLY A 427 1.06 195.91 -23.83
N ASP A 428 1.09 196.76 -22.80
CA ASP A 428 1.13 198.22 -22.91
C ASP A 428 2.00 198.75 -21.76
N ASN A 429 2.94 199.64 -22.09
CA ASN A 429 3.76 200.53 -21.22
C ASN A 429 4.60 199.90 -20.08
N GLU A 430 5.87 200.23 -19.85
CA GLU A 430 6.85 201.17 -20.42
C GLU A 430 8.25 200.64 -19.97
N LEU A 431 9.43 200.93 -20.56
CA LEU A 431 9.82 201.89 -21.58
C LEU A 431 10.99 201.33 -22.41
N LEU A 432 11.05 201.66 -23.70
CA LEU A 432 12.10 201.28 -24.67
C LEU A 432 13.52 201.54 -24.14
N LEU A 433 14.52 200.66 -24.36
CA LEU A 433 14.94 200.05 -25.63
C LEU A 433 15.50 201.06 -26.66
N VAL A 434 16.56 201.78 -26.24
CA VAL A 434 17.87 201.84 -26.95
C VAL A 434 17.73 202.70 -28.27
N ASN A 435 18.76 203.18 -28.98
CA ASN A 435 19.85 202.36 -29.47
C ASN A 435 21.20 203.02 -29.75
N LEU A 436 21.34 204.36 -29.92
CA LEU A 436 22.57 204.86 -30.56
C LEU A 436 22.92 206.32 -30.22
N HIS A 437 23.62 206.56 -29.10
CA HIS A 437 24.37 207.82 -28.90
C HIS A 437 25.61 207.66 -28.01
N ARG A 438 26.73 208.12 -28.56
CA ARG A 438 27.82 208.89 -27.93
C ARG A 438 28.56 208.33 -26.69
N ILE A 439 29.88 208.28 -26.86
CA ILE A 439 30.95 208.52 -25.86
C ILE A 439 30.46 209.20 -24.56
N GLN A 440 30.61 208.47 -23.46
CA GLN A 440 31.15 208.86 -22.15
C GLN A 440 31.24 207.56 -21.33
N GLY A 441 32.40 207.12 -20.86
CA GLY A 441 33.13 207.74 -19.76
C GLY A 441 32.70 206.99 -18.49
N GLU A 442 33.53 206.11 -17.93
CA GLU A 442 34.54 206.54 -16.94
C GLU A 442 34.00 207.62 -15.99
N LEU A 443 33.08 207.23 -15.10
CA LEU A 443 32.92 207.82 -13.78
C LEU A 443 32.19 206.81 -12.89
N GLU A 444 32.70 206.43 -11.72
CA GLU A 444 34.05 206.67 -11.20
C GLU A 444 34.27 205.73 -10.01
N GLN A 445 35.54 205.51 -9.68
CA GLN A 445 36.03 205.65 -8.30
C GLN A 445 35.41 204.82 -7.16
N VAL A 446 36.35 204.21 -6.43
CA VAL A 446 36.29 203.70 -5.04
C VAL A 446 36.34 202.17 -5.05
N ARG A 447 37.53 201.55 -5.17
CA ARG A 447 38.72 201.61 -4.27
C ARG A 447 38.35 201.26 -2.84
N ALA A 448 39.13 200.38 -2.21
CA ALA A 448 38.85 199.83 -0.88
C ALA A 448 37.56 198.98 -0.89
N GLU A 449 37.57 197.67 -0.61
CA GLU A 449 38.62 196.74 -0.14
C GLU A 449 38.46 195.47 -1.01
N ARG A 450 39.46 194.65 -1.34
CA ARG A 450 40.39 193.92 -0.47
C ARG A 450 41.24 193.04 -1.40
N GLU A 451 42.33 193.51 -2.00
CA GLU A 451 43.64 193.64 -1.31
C GLU A 451 43.75 192.78 -0.04
N SER A 452 43.82 191.48 -0.27
CA SER A 452 44.80 190.60 0.37
C SER A 452 44.99 189.37 -0.54
N LEU A 453 45.96 189.25 -1.46
CA LEU A 453 47.26 189.90 -1.67
C LEU A 453 48.17 189.96 -0.42
N GLN A 454 49.27 189.19 -0.49
CA GLN A 454 50.31 188.92 0.53
C GLN A 454 49.99 187.66 1.33
N SER A 455 50.38 186.46 0.93
CA SER A 455 51.54 186.02 0.14
C SER A 455 51.37 184.52 -0.16
N ALA A 456 52.11 183.85 -1.05
CA ALA A 456 53.19 184.25 -1.94
C ALA A 456 52.78 183.85 -3.37
N ASN A 457 52.99 184.70 -4.39
CA ASN A 457 54.25 184.76 -5.14
C ASN A 457 54.77 183.37 -5.51
N VAL A 458 54.88 182.99 -6.79
CA VAL A 458 55.37 183.83 -7.91
C VAL A 458 56.62 184.61 -7.49
N GLN A 459 57.53 183.88 -6.85
CA GLN A 459 58.97 184.10 -6.84
C GLN A 459 59.60 182.71 -6.82
N LEU A 460 60.71 182.55 -7.55
CA LEU A 460 61.44 181.28 -7.67
C LEU A 460 60.69 180.17 -8.45
N GLN A 461 59.95 180.53 -9.51
CA GLN A 461 60.53 180.25 -10.83
C GLN A 461 61.81 181.04 -11.10
N THR A 462 62.89 180.54 -10.52
CA THR A 462 64.22 180.38 -11.14
C THR A 462 65.14 179.76 -10.11
N GLN A 463 65.68 178.59 -10.46
CA GLN A 463 67.03 178.15 -10.09
C GLN A 463 67.30 177.93 -8.59
N VAL A 464 67.32 176.68 -8.14
CA VAL A 464 68.55 175.97 -7.68
C VAL A 464 68.21 174.47 -7.67
N ASP A 465 68.57 173.80 -8.76
CA ASP A 465 68.91 172.38 -8.88
C ASP A 465 69.43 172.21 -10.33
N GLU A 466 70.71 172.17 -10.65
CA GLU A 466 71.95 172.49 -9.95
C GLU A 466 72.91 173.13 -10.97
N ALA A 467 73.91 173.89 -10.54
CA ALA A 467 75.00 174.33 -11.43
C ALA A 467 76.36 174.50 -10.72
N LEU A 468 76.69 173.56 -9.83
CA LEU A 468 78.08 173.11 -9.64
C LEU A 468 78.13 171.65 -10.12
N ASP A 469 79.12 171.17 -10.88
CA ASP A 469 80.44 171.76 -11.15
C ASP A 469 80.80 171.90 -12.65
N VAL A 470 81.13 173.14 -13.04
CA VAL A 470 82.31 173.53 -13.84
C VAL A 470 82.66 172.74 -15.13
N SER A 471 82.33 173.30 -16.32
CA SER A 471 83.29 173.91 -17.30
C SER A 471 82.81 173.96 -18.78
N ILE A 472 82.51 175.17 -19.31
CA ILE A 472 82.84 175.75 -20.66
C ILE A 472 82.57 174.93 -21.99
N GLN A 473 82.05 175.44 -23.14
CA GLN A 473 81.28 176.65 -23.58
C GLN A 473 80.95 176.62 -25.12
N LYS A 474 79.66 176.50 -25.53
CA LYS A 474 79.05 176.94 -26.86
C LYS A 474 79.43 176.21 -28.18
N SER A 475 78.66 176.28 -29.30
CA SER A 475 77.57 177.20 -29.77
C SER A 475 76.52 176.51 -30.72
N THR A 476 75.20 176.48 -30.41
CA THR A 476 74.03 177.29 -30.92
C THR A 476 73.24 176.82 -32.19
N ASP A 477 71.93 176.61 -31.96
CA ASP A 477 70.72 176.67 -32.83
C ASP A 477 70.51 175.74 -34.05
N ASN A 478 69.29 175.33 -34.48
CA ASN A 478 68.00 175.00 -33.81
C ASN A 478 67.04 174.33 -34.84
N GLU A 479 66.63 173.06 -34.66
CA GLU A 479 65.67 172.32 -35.52
C GLU A 479 64.85 171.28 -34.71
N SER A 480 63.83 170.65 -35.35
CA SER A 480 63.17 169.37 -34.96
C SER A 480 61.97 169.35 -33.99
N LEU A 481 60.87 170.05 -34.30
CA LEU A 481 59.58 169.89 -33.58
C LEU A 481 58.36 169.45 -34.42
N GLN A 482 58.53 169.10 -35.70
CA GLN A 482 57.41 168.81 -36.61
C GLN A 482 57.24 167.34 -37.06
N ALA A 483 58.09 166.41 -36.60
CA ALA A 483 58.10 165.02 -37.09
C ALA A 483 57.42 163.97 -36.15
N ASN A 484 57.40 164.20 -34.83
CA ASN A 484 57.16 163.12 -33.87
C ASN A 484 55.68 162.83 -33.53
N LEU A 485 54.73 163.70 -33.92
CA LEU A 485 53.34 163.57 -33.49
C LEU A 485 52.53 162.51 -34.26
N HIS A 486 52.92 162.19 -35.50
CA HIS A 486 52.21 161.21 -36.34
C HIS A 486 52.55 159.74 -36.04
N ARG A 487 53.65 159.42 -35.35
CA ARG A 487 54.05 158.02 -35.14
C ARG A 487 53.26 157.32 -34.03
N ILE A 488 52.88 158.07 -32.99
CA ILE A 488 52.29 157.51 -31.76
C ILE A 488 50.83 157.05 -31.94
N GLN A 489 50.09 157.62 -32.90
CA GLN A 489 48.69 157.22 -33.13
C GLN A 489 48.54 155.85 -33.79
N ALA A 490 49.54 155.35 -34.54
CA ALA A 490 49.47 154.06 -35.23
C ALA A 490 49.75 152.85 -34.30
N GLU A 491 50.56 153.04 -33.24
CA GLU A 491 50.97 151.95 -32.35
C GLU A 491 49.85 151.50 -31.38
N LEU A 492 48.83 152.33 -31.15
CA LEU A 492 47.74 152.04 -30.19
C LEU A 492 46.64 151.13 -30.74
N GLU A 493 46.27 151.26 -32.04
CA GLU A 493 45.24 150.42 -32.66
C GLU A 493 45.70 148.95 -32.79
N GLN A 494 46.99 148.73 -33.00
CA GLN A 494 47.56 147.39 -33.20
C GLN A 494 47.44 146.50 -31.95
N VAL A 495 47.59 147.08 -30.75
CA VAL A 495 47.52 146.37 -29.46
C VAL A 495 46.09 145.95 -29.09
N LEU A 496 45.07 146.74 -29.48
CA LEU A 496 43.68 146.41 -29.19
C LEU A 496 43.19 145.21 -30.03
N ALA A 497 43.57 145.15 -31.31
CA ALA A 497 43.22 144.03 -32.20
C ALA A 497 43.86 142.69 -31.77
N GLU A 498 45.02 142.73 -31.12
CA GLU A 498 45.72 141.53 -30.64
C GLU A 498 45.04 140.93 -29.39
N ARG A 499 44.45 141.77 -28.53
CA ARG A 499 43.70 141.34 -27.34
C ARG A 499 42.42 140.55 -27.69
N GLU A 500 41.66 141.00 -28.68
CA GLU A 500 40.43 140.30 -29.10
C GLU A 500 40.73 138.93 -29.74
N ARG A 501 41.82 138.83 -30.51
CA ARG A 501 42.30 137.53 -31.04
C ARG A 501 42.62 136.55 -29.92
N LEU A 502 43.32 136.98 -28.87
CA LEU A 502 43.64 136.09 -27.74
C LEU A 502 42.38 135.65 -26.95
N GLN A 503 41.38 136.52 -26.81
CA GLN A 503 40.12 136.15 -26.15
C GLN A 503 39.33 135.10 -26.94
N SER A 504 39.23 135.24 -28.27
CA SER A 504 38.56 134.24 -29.12
C SER A 504 39.29 132.88 -29.16
N ALA A 505 40.63 132.88 -29.10
CA ALA A 505 41.43 131.66 -29.05
C ALA A 505 41.21 130.86 -27.75
N ASN A 506 41.03 131.51 -26.60
CA ASN A 506 40.79 130.82 -25.33
C ASN A 506 39.46 130.06 -25.31
N VAL A 507 38.37 130.66 -25.82
CA VAL A 507 37.05 130.00 -25.91
C VAL A 507 37.09 128.76 -26.83
N GLN A 508 37.89 128.82 -27.90
CA GLN A 508 38.13 127.66 -28.78
C GLN A 508 38.98 126.56 -28.13
N LEU A 509 39.82 126.88 -27.13
CA LEU A 509 40.56 125.87 -26.37
C LEU A 509 39.67 125.20 -25.32
N GLU A 510 38.86 125.97 -24.58
CA GLU A 510 37.95 125.42 -23.56
C GLU A 510 36.91 124.45 -24.14
N THR A 511 36.35 124.78 -25.31
CA THR A 511 35.44 123.89 -26.04
C THR A 511 36.13 122.60 -26.48
N ARG A 512 37.32 122.68 -27.09
CA ARG A 512 38.10 121.49 -27.50
C ARG A 512 38.52 120.60 -26.33
N VAL A 513 38.73 121.15 -25.13
CA VAL A 513 39.01 120.37 -23.92
C VAL A 513 37.76 119.61 -23.45
N ARG A 514 36.57 120.23 -23.54
CA ARG A 514 35.29 119.58 -23.21
C ARG A 514 34.99 118.41 -24.16
N ASP A 515 35.09 118.64 -25.47
CA ASP A 515 34.90 117.60 -26.50
C ASP A 515 35.88 116.43 -26.33
N ALA A 516 37.11 116.71 -25.89
CA ALA A 516 38.12 115.68 -25.63
C ALA A 516 37.78 114.83 -24.38
N ALA A 517 37.16 115.43 -23.36
CA ALA A 517 36.73 114.74 -22.15
C ALA A 517 35.52 113.81 -22.42
N GLU A 518 34.55 114.26 -23.21
CA GLU A 518 33.40 113.43 -23.61
C GLU A 518 33.83 112.21 -24.44
N ARG A 519 34.71 112.41 -25.43
CA ARG A 519 35.27 111.30 -26.23
C ARG A 519 36.10 110.33 -25.40
N ALA A 520 36.80 110.79 -24.36
CA ALA A 520 37.50 109.90 -23.43
C ALA A 520 36.53 108.99 -22.67
N SER A 521 35.39 109.53 -22.20
CA SER A 521 34.32 108.78 -21.54
C SER A 521 33.67 107.75 -22.47
N GLU A 522 33.36 108.12 -23.72
CA GLU A 522 32.83 107.17 -24.72
C GLU A 522 33.81 106.04 -25.03
N ILE A 523 35.10 106.34 -25.18
CA ILE A 523 36.14 105.32 -25.42
C ILE A 523 36.25 104.36 -24.22
N GLU A 524 36.08 104.84 -22.98
CA GLU A 524 36.09 103.99 -21.80
C GLU A 524 34.85 103.09 -21.71
N ALA A 525 33.66 103.62 -22.03
CA ALA A 525 32.43 102.85 -22.14
C ALA A 525 32.52 101.76 -23.22
N LEU A 526 33.05 102.09 -24.40
CA LEU A 526 33.26 101.14 -25.50
C LEU A 526 34.29 100.06 -25.15
N LYS A 527 35.38 100.41 -24.45
CA LYS A 527 36.34 99.41 -23.93
C LYS A 527 35.68 98.45 -22.95
N LYS A 528 34.80 98.94 -22.07
CA LYS A 528 34.08 98.12 -21.10
C LYS A 528 33.08 97.18 -21.78
N SER A 529 32.37 97.66 -22.82
CA SER A 529 31.49 96.83 -23.65
C SER A 529 32.27 95.75 -24.44
N ALA A 530 33.39 96.11 -25.06
CA ALA A 530 34.25 95.17 -25.78
C ALA A 530 34.83 94.08 -24.87
N ALA A 531 35.22 94.42 -23.63
CA ALA A 531 35.67 93.45 -22.63
C ALA A 531 34.56 92.47 -22.23
N GLY A 532 33.31 92.95 -22.11
CA GLY A 532 32.14 92.09 -21.87
C GLY A 532 31.90 91.11 -23.02
N MET A 533 31.87 91.58 -24.27
CA MET A 533 31.67 90.71 -25.44
C MET A 533 32.77 89.66 -25.61
N GLU A 534 34.03 89.98 -25.28
CA GLU A 534 35.15 89.02 -25.31
C GLU A 534 35.02 87.96 -24.18
N GLN A 535 34.45 88.33 -23.03
CA GLN A 535 34.13 87.37 -21.96
C GLN A 535 32.97 86.44 -22.36
N ASP A 536 31.90 86.98 -22.92
CA ASP A 536 30.73 86.21 -23.39
C ASP A 536 31.12 85.25 -24.53
N LYS A 537 31.98 85.70 -25.45
CA LYS A 537 32.53 84.85 -26.51
C LYS A 537 33.28 83.64 -25.96
N ARG A 538 34.14 83.82 -24.94
CA ARG A 538 34.88 82.71 -24.30
C ARG A 538 33.96 81.77 -23.53
N ALA A 539 32.91 82.29 -22.90
CA ALA A 539 31.89 81.46 -22.25
C ALA A 539 31.13 80.62 -23.28
N LEU A 540 30.80 81.20 -24.44
CA LEU A 540 30.15 80.50 -25.55
C LEU A 540 31.06 79.42 -26.16
N GLU A 541 32.33 79.72 -26.42
CA GLU A 541 33.33 78.75 -26.88
C GLU A 541 33.48 77.56 -25.91
N SER A 542 33.52 77.82 -24.59
CA SER A 542 33.53 76.76 -23.57
C SER A 542 32.25 75.92 -23.55
N SER A 543 31.10 76.53 -23.81
CA SER A 543 29.81 75.81 -23.94
C SER A 543 29.77 74.92 -25.18
N TYR A 544 30.30 75.40 -26.32
CA TYR A 544 30.40 74.62 -27.55
C TYR A 544 31.31 73.40 -27.40
N GLU A 545 32.46 73.53 -26.74
CA GLU A 545 33.36 72.37 -26.55
C GLU A 545 32.73 71.30 -25.62
N LYS A 546 32.05 71.71 -24.54
CA LYS A 546 31.28 70.78 -23.68
C LYS A 546 30.16 70.06 -24.43
N LEU A 547 29.43 70.76 -25.30
CA LEU A 547 28.40 70.15 -26.16
C LEU A 547 29.03 69.15 -27.15
N ARG A 548 30.25 69.43 -27.63
CA ARG A 548 30.99 68.55 -28.53
C ARG A 548 31.47 67.28 -27.84
N GLU A 549 31.95 67.38 -26.59
CA GLU A 549 32.31 66.22 -25.76
C GLU A 549 31.09 65.33 -25.49
N LEU A 550 29.97 65.92 -25.04
CA LEU A 550 28.69 65.21 -24.84
C LEU A 550 28.17 64.52 -26.12
N ALA A 551 28.36 65.16 -27.29
CA ALA A 551 27.99 64.56 -28.56
C ALA A 551 28.89 63.36 -28.94
N GLN A 552 30.20 63.42 -28.64
CA GLN A 552 31.11 62.29 -28.84
C GLN A 552 30.84 61.14 -27.87
N GLU A 553 30.51 61.43 -26.61
CA GLU A 553 30.18 60.42 -25.60
C GLU A 553 28.90 59.66 -25.99
N ARG A 554 27.83 60.38 -26.33
CA ARG A 554 26.57 59.77 -26.85
C ARG A 554 26.78 58.98 -28.13
N ALA A 555 27.71 59.38 -29.00
CA ALA A 555 28.04 58.60 -30.20
C ALA A 555 28.68 57.25 -29.84
N ARG A 556 29.59 57.21 -28.85
CA ARG A 556 30.21 55.98 -28.34
C ARG A 556 29.18 55.08 -27.63
N GLU A 557 28.29 55.65 -26.82
CA GLU A 557 27.18 54.92 -26.20
C GLU A 557 26.27 54.27 -27.27
N LEU A 558 25.92 54.99 -28.33
CA LEU A 558 25.10 54.46 -29.42
C LEU A 558 25.80 53.34 -30.20
N GLU A 559 27.13 53.35 -30.36
CA GLU A 559 27.86 52.23 -30.94
C GLU A 559 27.93 51.02 -29.98
N ALA A 560 28.15 51.25 -28.69
CA ALA A 560 28.12 50.19 -27.68
C ALA A 560 26.74 49.50 -27.61
N VAL A 561 25.65 50.27 -27.71
CA VAL A 561 24.26 49.75 -27.75
C VAL A 561 23.96 49.01 -29.07
N LYS A 562 24.53 49.41 -30.20
CA LYS A 562 24.43 48.66 -31.46
C LYS A 562 25.15 47.31 -31.37
N LEU A 563 26.36 47.29 -30.80
CA LEU A 563 27.14 46.07 -30.58
C LEU A 563 26.44 45.11 -29.62
N SER A 564 25.92 45.61 -28.48
CA SER A 564 25.21 44.76 -27.51
C SER A 564 23.90 44.20 -28.09
N LYS A 565 23.19 44.98 -28.93
CA LYS A 565 22.01 44.49 -29.64
C LYS A 565 22.35 43.36 -30.63
N LEU A 566 23.47 43.45 -31.35
CA LEU A 566 23.92 42.38 -32.25
C LEU A 566 24.22 41.09 -31.48
N THR A 567 24.98 41.17 -30.38
CA THR A 567 25.27 40.00 -29.54
C THR A 567 24.01 39.37 -28.94
N ILE A 568 23.01 40.17 -28.54
CA ILE A 568 21.73 39.64 -28.02
C ILE A 568 20.93 38.93 -29.13
N GLU A 569 20.95 39.40 -30.37
CA GLU A 569 20.27 38.74 -31.48
C GLU A 569 20.96 37.41 -31.86
N ASP A 570 22.29 37.34 -31.81
CA ASP A 570 23.06 36.10 -32.00
C ASP A 570 22.79 35.09 -30.87
N GLU A 571 22.83 35.51 -29.59
CA GLU A 571 22.50 34.67 -28.43
C GLU A 571 21.06 34.12 -28.52
N LYS A 572 20.12 34.93 -28.98
CA LYS A 572 18.72 34.54 -29.20
C LYS A 572 18.58 33.50 -30.32
N GLN A 573 19.39 33.57 -31.39
CA GLN A 573 19.41 32.51 -32.42
C GLN A 573 20.00 31.21 -31.86
N VAL A 574 21.10 31.27 -31.07
CA VAL A 574 21.69 30.10 -30.42
C VAL A 574 20.69 29.45 -29.45
N LEU A 575 19.95 30.25 -28.66
CA LEU A 575 18.89 29.77 -27.77
C LEU A 575 17.74 29.12 -28.55
N ALA A 576 17.32 29.67 -29.69
CA ALA A 576 16.29 29.08 -30.53
C ALA A 576 16.70 27.70 -31.10
N VAL A 577 17.94 27.57 -31.58
CA VAL A 577 18.50 26.29 -32.06
C VAL A 577 18.60 25.28 -30.91
N ARG A 578 19.08 25.70 -29.74
CA ARG A 578 19.17 24.86 -28.55
C ARG A 578 17.79 24.35 -28.12
N HIS A 579 16.77 25.21 -28.11
CA HIS A 579 15.40 24.82 -27.78
C HIS A 579 14.83 23.79 -28.77
N GLN A 580 15.11 23.92 -30.08
CA GLN A 580 14.72 22.91 -31.07
C GLN A 580 15.42 21.56 -30.85
N VAL A 581 16.68 21.54 -30.44
CA VAL A 581 17.41 20.30 -30.10
C VAL A 581 16.84 19.67 -28.83
N GLU A 582 16.56 20.46 -27.79
CA GLU A 582 15.96 19.98 -26.55
C GLU A 582 14.55 19.41 -26.78
N LEU A 583 13.75 20.00 -27.68
CA LEU A 583 12.45 19.45 -28.12
C LEU A 583 12.59 18.09 -28.82
N ARG A 584 13.55 17.93 -29.75
CA ARG A 584 13.78 16.63 -30.42
C ARG A 584 14.20 15.54 -29.43
N ILE A 585 15.10 15.87 -28.48
CA ILE A 585 15.51 14.94 -27.42
C ILE A 585 14.33 14.58 -26.51
N ALA A 586 13.41 15.51 -26.24
CA ALA A 586 12.19 15.23 -25.51
C ALA A 586 11.24 14.30 -26.28
N GLU A 587 11.08 14.49 -27.59
CA GLU A 587 10.29 13.59 -28.45
C GLU A 587 10.89 12.18 -28.54
N GLU A 588 12.21 12.05 -28.70
CA GLU A 588 12.89 10.74 -28.74
C GLU A 588 12.72 10.00 -27.42
N ARG A 589 12.94 10.67 -26.28
CA ARG A 589 12.68 10.12 -24.94
C ARG A 589 11.21 9.76 -24.74
N HIS A 590 10.27 10.51 -25.33
CA HIS A 590 8.85 10.18 -25.27
C HIS A 590 8.56 8.86 -26.00
N ARG A 591 9.10 8.68 -27.22
CA ARG A 591 9.00 7.42 -27.98
C ARG A 591 9.65 6.23 -27.25
N GLU A 592 10.82 6.44 -26.62
CA GLU A 592 11.47 5.42 -25.78
C GLU A 592 10.61 5.05 -24.57
N LEU A 593 10.01 6.03 -23.89
CA LEU A 593 9.10 5.78 -22.76
C LEU A 593 7.82 5.05 -23.19
N GLU A 594 7.28 5.31 -24.38
CA GLU A 594 6.15 4.56 -24.94
C GLU A 594 6.54 3.13 -25.31
N ALA A 595 7.70 2.92 -25.94
CA ALA A 595 8.23 1.59 -26.23
C ALA A 595 8.47 0.77 -24.93
N LEU A 596 9.01 1.40 -23.89
CA LEU A 596 9.19 0.78 -22.57
C LEU A 596 7.87 0.49 -21.87
N ARG A 597 6.83 1.34 -22.03
CA ARG A 597 5.47 1.05 -21.54
C ARG A 597 4.87 -0.17 -22.23
N LEU A 598 4.98 -0.26 -23.56
CA LEU A 598 4.51 -1.41 -24.34
C LEU A 598 5.25 -2.71 -23.96
N ALA A 599 6.58 -2.66 -23.83
CA ALA A 599 7.38 -3.78 -23.35
C ALA A 599 7.00 -4.21 -21.93
N LYS A 600 6.73 -3.24 -21.03
CA LYS A 600 6.22 -3.54 -19.68
C LYS A 600 4.86 -4.22 -19.72
N THR A 601 3.92 -3.76 -20.54
CA THR A 601 2.59 -4.41 -20.65
C THR A 601 2.68 -5.83 -21.17
N LEU A 602 3.58 -6.12 -22.13
CA LEU A 602 3.83 -7.47 -22.61
C LEU A 602 4.43 -8.36 -21.51
N MET A 603 5.43 -7.87 -20.76
CA MET A 603 6.01 -8.64 -19.64
C MET A 603 4.99 -8.90 -18.52
N GLU A 604 4.08 -7.96 -18.24
CA GLU A 604 3.03 -8.17 -17.24
C GLU A 604 2.01 -9.23 -17.73
N GLN A 605 1.67 -9.26 -19.02
CA GLN A 605 0.84 -10.31 -19.63
C GLN A 605 1.52 -11.69 -19.61
N GLU A 606 2.81 -11.77 -19.96
CA GLU A 606 3.58 -13.02 -19.88
C GLU A 606 3.64 -13.54 -18.44
N LYS A 607 3.91 -12.66 -17.48
CA LYS A 607 3.89 -12.95 -16.04
C LYS A 607 2.52 -13.45 -15.58
N GLN A 608 1.42 -12.79 -15.96
CA GLN A 608 0.05 -13.27 -15.69
C GLN A 608 -0.17 -14.68 -16.24
N SER A 609 0.27 -14.95 -17.48
CA SER A 609 0.15 -16.29 -18.10
C SER A 609 0.94 -17.38 -17.37
N LEU A 610 2.07 -17.02 -16.75
CA LEU A 610 2.87 -17.91 -15.92
C LEU A 610 2.23 -18.14 -14.55
N THR A 611 1.72 -17.08 -13.91
CA THR A 611 0.96 -17.19 -12.64
C THR A 611 -0.22 -18.14 -12.80
N VAL A 612 -1.05 -17.97 -13.84
CA VAL A 612 -2.20 -18.86 -14.11
C VAL A 612 -1.75 -20.31 -14.32
N LYS A 613 -0.61 -20.56 -14.97
CA LYS A 613 -0.05 -21.93 -15.11
C LYS A 613 0.38 -22.53 -13.76
N TYR A 614 1.02 -21.74 -12.89
CA TYR A 614 1.39 -22.18 -11.54
C TYR A 614 0.17 -22.43 -10.65
N GLU A 615 -0.83 -21.56 -10.72
CA GLU A 615 -2.11 -21.74 -10.01
C GLU A 615 -2.81 -23.02 -10.47
N LEU A 616 -2.89 -23.27 -11.78
CA LEU A 616 -3.47 -24.52 -12.33
C LEU A 616 -2.72 -25.77 -11.85
N GLN A 617 -1.39 -25.72 -11.79
CA GLN A 617 -0.58 -26.81 -11.23
C GLN A 617 -0.82 -27.00 -9.73
N SER A 618 -0.93 -25.92 -8.95
CA SER A 618 -1.25 -26.00 -7.52
C SER A 618 -2.65 -26.57 -7.27
N ALA A 619 -3.64 -26.21 -8.08
CA ALA A 619 -5.00 -26.74 -7.98
C ALA A 619 -5.04 -28.25 -8.23
N VAL A 620 -4.28 -28.74 -9.22
CA VAL A 620 -4.12 -30.18 -9.46
C VAL A 620 -3.46 -30.88 -8.27
N VAL A 621 -2.46 -30.28 -7.62
CA VAL A 621 -1.86 -30.83 -6.39
C VAL A 621 -2.87 -30.87 -5.24
N VAL A 622 -3.67 -29.82 -5.05
CA VAL A 622 -4.71 -29.75 -4.02
C VAL A 622 -5.79 -30.83 -4.23
N GLU A 623 -6.25 -31.06 -5.47
CA GLU A 623 -7.17 -32.17 -5.78
C GLU A 623 -6.55 -33.54 -5.48
N ARG A 624 -5.28 -33.77 -5.83
CA ARG A 624 -4.57 -35.02 -5.47
C ARG A 624 -4.43 -35.20 -3.96
N VAL A 625 -4.26 -34.13 -3.18
CA VAL A 625 -4.25 -34.21 -1.71
C VAL A 625 -5.64 -34.61 -1.17
N LYS A 626 -6.74 -34.06 -1.71
CA LYS A 626 -8.11 -34.48 -1.35
C LYS A 626 -8.38 -35.95 -1.70
N GLU A 627 -7.92 -36.43 -2.85
CA GLU A 627 -7.99 -37.85 -3.21
C GLU A 627 -7.22 -38.73 -2.21
N ILE A 628 -6.01 -38.32 -1.82
CA ILE A 628 -5.21 -39.04 -0.81
C ILE A 628 -5.92 -39.07 0.55
N ASP A 629 -6.51 -37.95 0.99
CA ASP A 629 -7.17 -37.90 2.29
C ASP A 629 -8.52 -38.64 2.32
N THR A 630 -9.27 -38.67 1.21
CA THR A 630 -10.47 -39.53 1.10
C THR A 630 -10.09 -41.01 1.09
N LEU A 631 -9.00 -41.40 0.43
CA LEU A 631 -8.45 -42.75 0.49
C LEU A 631 -7.97 -43.14 1.90
N LYS A 632 -7.33 -42.23 2.65
CA LYS A 632 -6.98 -42.46 4.07
C LYS A 632 -8.23 -42.68 4.93
N HIS A 633 -9.28 -41.89 4.74
CA HIS A 633 -10.55 -42.05 5.48
C HIS A 633 -11.21 -43.40 5.17
N ALA A 634 -11.26 -43.81 3.90
CA ALA A 634 -11.76 -45.12 3.49
C ALA A 634 -10.93 -46.28 4.09
N ALA A 635 -9.59 -46.18 4.08
CA ALA A 635 -8.71 -47.16 4.70
C ALA A 635 -8.94 -47.27 6.23
N ASN A 636 -9.18 -46.14 6.91
CA ASN A 636 -9.50 -46.11 8.34
C ASN A 636 -10.90 -46.69 8.64
N GLN A 637 -11.90 -46.50 7.77
CA GLN A 637 -13.19 -47.17 7.89
C GLN A 637 -13.06 -48.69 7.73
N LEU A 638 -12.38 -49.15 6.67
CA LEU A 638 -12.11 -50.58 6.45
C LEU A 638 -11.32 -51.21 7.61
N ARG A 639 -10.42 -50.47 8.26
CA ARG A 639 -9.71 -50.92 9.46
C ARG A 639 -10.64 -51.11 10.65
N LYS A 640 -11.60 -50.19 10.87
CA LYS A 640 -12.62 -50.31 11.93
C LYS A 640 -13.60 -51.46 11.65
N GLU A 641 -14.04 -51.64 10.41
CA GLU A 641 -14.88 -52.77 10.00
C GLU A 641 -14.17 -54.11 10.16
N LYS A 642 -12.88 -54.19 9.80
CA LYS A 642 -12.07 -55.39 10.03
C LYS A 642 -11.94 -55.72 11.53
N GLN A 643 -11.83 -54.70 12.38
CA GLN A 643 -11.76 -54.88 13.83
C GLN A 643 -13.10 -55.38 14.40
N SER A 644 -14.24 -54.76 14.05
CA SER A 644 -15.55 -55.22 14.52
C SER A 644 -15.92 -56.62 14.01
N LEU A 645 -15.49 -56.99 12.79
CA LEU A 645 -15.61 -58.35 12.28
C LEU A 645 -14.73 -59.36 13.04
N SER A 646 -13.57 -58.95 13.56
CA SER A 646 -12.73 -59.78 14.44
C SER A 646 -13.43 -60.01 15.78
N GLU A 647 -13.89 -58.94 16.43
CA GLU A 647 -14.59 -58.98 17.72
C GLU A 647 -15.88 -59.84 17.63
N ALA A 648 -16.62 -59.75 16.52
CA ALA A 648 -17.78 -60.59 16.26
C ALA A 648 -17.43 -62.08 16.06
N ARG A 649 -16.28 -62.39 15.42
CA ARG A 649 -15.78 -63.76 15.25
C ARG A 649 -15.32 -64.38 16.57
N ASP A 650 -14.70 -63.59 17.44
CA ASP A 650 -14.28 -64.01 18.77
C ASP A 650 -15.49 -64.27 19.68
N ALA A 651 -16.52 -63.40 19.60
CA ALA A 651 -17.80 -63.62 20.27
C ALA A 651 -18.52 -64.90 19.80
N GLN A 652 -18.55 -65.17 18.48
CA GLN A 652 -19.07 -66.44 17.95
C GLN A 652 -18.27 -67.66 18.44
N SER A 653 -16.95 -67.53 18.56
CA SER A 653 -16.10 -68.63 19.02
C SER A 653 -16.33 -68.96 20.51
N ARG A 654 -16.54 -67.94 21.35
CA ARG A 654 -16.95 -68.13 22.76
C ARG A 654 -18.31 -68.82 22.86
N LEU A 655 -19.33 -68.33 22.14
CA LEU A 655 -20.65 -68.95 22.08
C LEU A 655 -20.63 -70.41 21.57
N ALA A 656 -19.69 -70.78 20.71
CA ALA A 656 -19.53 -72.15 20.24
C ALA A 656 -18.93 -73.06 21.32
N GLU A 657 -17.99 -72.56 22.13
CA GLU A 657 -17.39 -73.32 23.23
C GLU A 657 -18.37 -73.44 24.42
N ASP A 658 -19.13 -72.39 24.74
CA ASP A 658 -20.20 -72.43 25.75
C ASP A 658 -21.27 -73.49 25.40
N ARG A 659 -21.73 -73.51 24.14
CA ARG A 659 -22.66 -74.55 23.64
C ARG A 659 -22.08 -75.96 23.67
N LYS A 660 -20.76 -76.10 23.52
CA LYS A 660 -20.07 -77.39 23.61
C LYS A 660 -20.02 -77.89 25.05
N ILE A 661 -19.76 -77.01 26.02
CA ILE A 661 -19.85 -77.30 27.45
C ILE A 661 -21.29 -77.70 27.83
N GLU A 662 -22.30 -76.96 27.36
CA GLU A 662 -23.72 -77.26 27.58
C GLU A 662 -24.12 -78.62 26.98
N MET A 663 -23.65 -78.94 25.76
CA MET A 663 -23.84 -80.25 25.11
C MET A 663 -23.19 -81.40 25.88
N GLU A 664 -22.02 -81.19 26.51
CA GLU A 664 -21.38 -82.19 27.36
C GLU A 664 -22.13 -82.39 28.69
N ALA A 665 -22.60 -81.31 29.31
CA ALA A 665 -23.46 -81.37 30.51
C ALA A 665 -24.77 -82.12 30.22
N LEU A 666 -25.43 -81.83 29.09
CA LEU A 666 -26.66 -82.52 28.67
C LEU A 666 -26.42 -84.01 28.38
N LYS A 667 -25.26 -84.40 27.83
CA LYS A 667 -24.88 -85.81 27.67
C LYS A 667 -24.71 -86.51 29.03
N GLN A 668 -24.06 -85.88 29.99
CA GLN A 668 -23.89 -86.43 31.34
C GLN A 668 -25.25 -86.56 32.06
N ALA A 669 -26.11 -85.53 31.97
CA ALA A 669 -27.46 -85.57 32.52
C ALA A 669 -28.30 -86.69 31.90
N LYS A 670 -28.23 -86.90 30.58
CA LYS A 670 -28.93 -87.99 29.88
C LYS A 670 -28.42 -89.38 30.32
N ALA A 671 -27.10 -89.54 30.50
CA ALA A 671 -26.52 -90.80 30.99
C ALA A 671 -27.00 -91.13 32.41
N LYS A 672 -27.09 -90.11 33.29
CA LYS A 672 -27.62 -90.26 34.64
C LYS A 672 -29.12 -90.61 34.65
N LEU A 673 -29.91 -89.94 33.82
CA LEU A 673 -31.35 -90.23 33.66
C LEU A 673 -31.62 -91.68 33.24
N GLU A 674 -30.78 -92.25 32.36
CA GLU A 674 -30.95 -93.63 31.91
C GLU A 674 -30.47 -94.65 32.96
N GLN A 675 -29.49 -94.30 33.83
CA GLN A 675 -29.18 -95.07 35.04
C GLN A 675 -30.35 -95.04 36.05
N ASP A 676 -30.89 -93.86 36.34
CA ASP A 676 -32.00 -93.67 37.28
C ASP A 676 -33.25 -94.44 36.81
N LYS A 677 -33.50 -94.49 35.50
CA LYS A 677 -34.57 -95.26 34.87
C LYS A 677 -34.38 -96.78 35.00
N VAL A 678 -33.15 -97.30 34.92
CA VAL A 678 -32.86 -98.73 35.19
C VAL A 678 -33.11 -99.05 36.66
N ALA A 679 -32.60 -98.21 37.59
CA ALA A 679 -32.81 -98.39 39.03
C ALA A 679 -34.30 -98.29 39.42
N LEU A 680 -35.07 -97.40 38.78
CA LEU A 680 -36.53 -97.30 38.96
C LEU A 680 -37.25 -98.54 38.44
N LYS A 681 -36.76 -99.19 37.38
CA LYS A 681 -37.34 -100.42 36.85
C LYS A 681 -37.10 -101.60 37.80
N GLU A 682 -35.90 -101.75 38.33
CA GLU A 682 -35.59 -102.76 39.38
C GLU A 682 -36.43 -102.52 40.64
N LYS A 683 -36.60 -101.25 41.04
CA LYS A 683 -37.48 -100.88 42.16
C LYS A 683 -38.94 -101.20 41.87
N HIS A 684 -39.43 -100.97 40.65
CA HIS A 684 -40.78 -101.35 40.23
C HIS A 684 -40.98 -102.87 40.28
N ASP A 685 -40.05 -103.66 39.75
CA ASP A 685 -40.11 -105.13 39.75
C ASP A 685 -40.07 -105.71 41.18
N SER A 686 -39.37 -105.06 42.11
CA SER A 686 -39.45 -105.42 43.54
C SER A 686 -40.79 -105.05 44.20
N GLN A 687 -41.40 -103.92 43.82
CA GLN A 687 -42.72 -103.51 44.32
C GLN A 687 -43.86 -104.37 43.77
N VAL A 688 -43.77 -104.85 42.52
CA VAL A 688 -44.76 -105.79 41.95
C VAL A 688 -44.81 -107.09 42.75
N LYS A 689 -43.66 -107.66 43.14
CA LYS A 689 -43.61 -108.87 44.00
C LYS A 689 -44.24 -108.66 45.38
N VAL A 690 -44.13 -107.45 45.94
CA VAL A 690 -44.79 -107.08 47.21
C VAL A 690 -46.30 -106.87 47.01
N ALA A 691 -46.72 -106.36 45.86
CA ALA A 691 -48.14 -106.20 45.52
C ALA A 691 -48.82 -107.55 45.27
N GLU A 692 -48.16 -108.50 44.62
CA GLU A 692 -48.65 -109.87 44.43
C GLU A 692 -48.87 -110.60 45.77
N ALA A 693 -47.93 -110.45 46.73
CA ALA A 693 -48.10 -110.99 48.08
C ALA A 693 -49.30 -110.36 48.83
N ARG A 694 -49.48 -109.04 48.75
CA ARG A 694 -50.62 -108.34 49.36
C ARG A 694 -51.97 -108.65 48.72
N ASN A 695 -52.00 -109.09 47.46
CA ASN A 695 -53.25 -109.42 46.78
C ASN A 695 -53.89 -110.70 47.34
N VAL A 696 -53.08 -111.61 47.89
CA VAL A 696 -53.54 -112.80 48.62
C VAL A 696 -54.17 -112.43 49.96
N GLU A 697 -53.61 -111.45 50.68
CA GLU A 697 -54.20 -110.93 51.93
C GLU A 697 -55.50 -110.13 51.67
N LEU A 698 -55.58 -109.38 50.58
CA LEU A 698 -56.77 -108.61 50.19
C LEU A 698 -57.99 -109.48 49.83
N GLN A 699 -57.78 -110.73 49.38
CA GLN A 699 -58.88 -111.68 49.18
C GLN A 699 -59.52 -112.15 50.49
N ALA A 700 -58.76 -112.18 51.60
CA ALA A 700 -59.31 -112.51 52.93
C ALA A 700 -60.13 -111.36 53.53
N VAL A 701 -59.74 -110.10 53.28
CA VAL A 701 -60.43 -108.91 53.82
C VAL A 701 -61.78 -108.65 53.12
N LYS A 702 -61.90 -108.95 51.82
CA LYS A 702 -63.16 -108.76 51.08
C LYS A 702 -64.33 -109.62 51.59
N GLN A 703 -64.04 -110.76 52.20
CA GLN A 703 -65.07 -111.62 52.81
C GLN A 703 -65.59 -111.09 54.16
N ALA A 704 -64.87 -110.15 54.79
CA ALA A 704 -65.26 -109.50 56.06
C ALA A 704 -65.93 -108.13 55.86
N GLN A 705 -65.85 -107.54 54.67
CA GLN A 705 -66.46 -106.23 54.38
C GLN A 705 -67.97 -106.35 54.07
N THR A 706 -68.41 -107.47 53.49
CA THR A 706 -69.83 -107.72 53.17
C THR A 706 -70.75 -107.76 54.39
N ASP A 707 -70.19 -108.06 55.58
CA ASP A 707 -70.96 -108.16 56.83
C ASP A 707 -71.10 -106.82 57.56
N LEU A 708 -70.35 -105.77 57.14
CA LEU A 708 -70.37 -104.44 57.75
C LEU A 708 -71.26 -103.44 56.98
N GLU A 709 -71.47 -103.64 55.69
CA GLU A 709 -72.25 -102.74 54.82
C GLU A 709 -73.78 -102.77 55.11
N GLN A 710 -74.25 -103.67 55.98
CA GLN A 710 -75.64 -103.68 56.46
C GLN A 710 -75.92 -102.72 57.64
N GLN A 711 -74.92 -101.98 58.17
CA GLN A 711 -75.10 -101.10 59.34
C GLN A 711 -74.91 -99.59 59.10
N THR A 712 -74.52 -99.13 57.90
CA THR A 712 -74.16 -97.72 57.66
C THR A 712 -75.15 -96.92 56.79
N THR A 713 -76.42 -97.31 56.75
CA THR A 713 -77.52 -96.52 56.15
C THR A 713 -78.28 -95.68 57.19
N ALA A 714 -77.56 -94.88 58.01
CA ALA A 714 -78.17 -94.17 59.15
C ALA A 714 -77.56 -92.80 59.54
N LEU A 715 -76.57 -92.24 58.84
CA LEU A 715 -76.04 -90.90 59.13
C LEU A 715 -76.02 -89.98 57.90
N GLN A 716 -77.18 -89.38 57.69
CA GLN A 716 -77.49 -88.34 56.72
C GLN A 716 -76.85 -86.98 57.09
N ALA A 717 -76.72 -86.11 56.09
CA ALA A 717 -76.81 -84.65 56.19
C ALA A 717 -75.90 -83.94 57.21
N GLY A 718 -74.75 -83.47 56.73
CA GLY A 718 -73.98 -82.45 57.45
C GLY A 718 -72.72 -81.98 56.75
N ARG A 719 -72.87 -81.06 55.76
CA ARG A 719 -71.96 -79.90 55.46
C ARG A 719 -72.14 -79.25 54.08
N ASP A 720 -73.37 -79.16 53.56
CA ASP A 720 -73.71 -78.17 52.52
C ASP A 720 -73.80 -76.77 53.15
N ALA A 721 -72.67 -76.04 53.27
CA ALA A 721 -72.67 -74.70 53.86
C ALA A 721 -71.56 -73.71 53.43
N GLN A 722 -70.64 -74.05 52.50
CA GLN A 722 -69.53 -73.14 52.12
C GLN A 722 -69.19 -73.13 50.61
N GLN A 723 -70.19 -73.21 49.72
CA GLN A 723 -69.96 -73.17 48.26
C GLN A 723 -70.90 -72.18 47.54
N LYS A 724 -70.91 -70.90 47.94
CA LYS A 724 -71.62 -69.83 47.20
C LYS A 724 -71.20 -68.38 47.53
N LEU A 725 -69.90 -68.08 47.50
CA LEU A 725 -69.41 -66.68 47.62
C LEU A 725 -68.11 -66.39 46.84
N ALA A 726 -67.85 -67.09 45.72
CA ALA A 726 -66.57 -67.01 45.00
C ALA A 726 -66.68 -66.90 43.47
N GLU A 727 -67.87 -66.65 42.91
CA GLU A 727 -68.08 -66.62 41.44
C GLU A 727 -68.13 -65.22 40.82
N ASP A 728 -68.26 -64.15 41.63
CA ASP A 728 -68.62 -62.81 41.13
C ASP A 728 -67.42 -61.87 40.85
N ARG A 729 -66.18 -62.38 40.94
CA ARG A 729 -64.95 -61.58 40.73
C ARG A 729 -64.30 -61.77 39.34
N ASN A 730 -64.90 -62.59 38.48
CA ASN A 730 -64.29 -63.05 37.21
C ASN A 730 -64.85 -62.37 35.93
N ARG A 731 -65.56 -61.25 36.06
CA ARG A 731 -66.27 -60.56 34.95
C ARG A 731 -65.73 -59.18 34.54
N GLN A 732 -64.62 -58.69 35.11
CA GLN A 732 -64.09 -57.34 34.83
C GLN A 732 -62.76 -57.29 34.05
N VAL A 733 -62.20 -58.43 33.62
CA VAL A 733 -60.87 -58.48 32.96
C VAL A 733 -60.94 -58.75 31.45
N THR A 734 -62.12 -59.04 30.91
CA THR A 734 -62.31 -59.42 29.50
C THR A 734 -62.56 -58.25 28.54
N THR A 735 -62.97 -57.08 29.03
CA THR A 735 -63.38 -55.92 28.20
C THR A 735 -62.27 -54.93 27.83
N LEU A 736 -61.02 -55.12 28.26
CA LEU A 736 -59.88 -54.24 27.92
C LEU A 736 -58.87 -54.86 26.93
N LYS A 737 -59.22 -55.97 26.27
CA LYS A 737 -58.34 -56.67 25.31
C LYS A 737 -58.69 -56.48 23.83
N GLU A 738 -59.84 -55.88 23.50
CA GLU A 738 -60.34 -55.83 22.12
C GLU A 738 -60.07 -54.50 21.39
N GLU A 739 -59.71 -53.42 22.09
CA GLU A 739 -59.49 -52.10 21.46
C GLU A 739 -58.04 -51.87 20.95
N LYS A 740 -57.05 -52.67 21.37
CA LYS A 740 -55.67 -52.49 20.91
C LYS A 740 -55.42 -53.00 19.48
N ALA A 741 -56.27 -53.88 18.95
CA ALA A 741 -56.03 -54.60 17.70
C ALA A 741 -56.46 -53.86 16.41
N LYS A 742 -56.97 -52.62 16.49
CA LYS A 742 -57.52 -51.88 15.34
C LYS A 742 -56.70 -50.69 14.82
N LEU A 743 -55.57 -50.35 15.45
CA LEU A 743 -54.77 -49.18 15.07
C LEU A 743 -53.45 -49.47 14.32
N GLU A 744 -53.09 -50.74 14.13
CA GLU A 744 -51.84 -51.12 13.43
C GLU A 744 -52.04 -51.46 11.94
N GLN A 745 -53.27 -51.38 11.41
CA GLN A 745 -53.60 -51.81 10.03
C GLN A 745 -53.83 -50.66 9.02
N GLU A 746 -53.57 -49.40 9.40
CA GLU A 746 -53.85 -48.21 8.58
C GLU A 746 -52.60 -47.32 8.33
N LYS A 747 -51.45 -47.95 8.04
CA LYS A 747 -50.18 -47.22 7.76
C LYS A 747 -49.34 -47.78 6.60
N SER A 748 -49.92 -48.59 5.72
CA SER A 748 -49.18 -49.31 4.65
C SER A 748 -49.50 -48.86 3.22
N LEU A 749 -50.20 -47.74 3.04
CA LEU A 749 -50.83 -47.38 1.75
C LEU A 749 -50.68 -45.89 1.34
N LEU A 750 -49.50 -45.29 1.53
CA LEU A 750 -49.22 -43.92 1.06
C LEU A 750 -47.75 -43.61 0.66
N GLU A 751 -46.98 -44.60 0.21
CA GLU A 751 -45.56 -44.42 -0.23
C GLU A 751 -45.32 -44.71 -1.74
N LYS A 752 -46.31 -44.47 -2.60
CA LYS A 752 -46.16 -44.59 -4.06
C LYS A 752 -46.81 -43.44 -4.84
N GLN A 753 -46.26 -42.22 -4.72
CA GLN A 753 -46.18 -41.21 -5.81
C GLN A 753 -45.53 -39.90 -5.33
N LYS A 754 -44.25 -39.69 -5.67
CA LYS A 754 -43.66 -38.38 -6.06
C LYS A 754 -42.18 -38.59 -6.44
N ARG A 755 -41.96 -38.87 -7.74
CA ARG A 755 -40.63 -38.85 -8.39
C ARG A 755 -40.68 -37.90 -9.59
N SER A 756 -40.80 -36.62 -9.27
CA SER A 756 -40.68 -35.41 -10.11
C SER A 756 -40.81 -34.24 -9.12
N SER A 757 -40.02 -33.18 -9.18
CA SER A 757 -39.43 -32.52 -10.34
C SER A 757 -37.99 -32.03 -10.11
N VAL A 758 -37.28 -31.83 -11.22
CA VAL A 758 -36.03 -31.06 -11.28
C VAL A 758 -36.31 -29.60 -10.93
N GLY A 759 -35.43 -28.99 -10.14
CA GLY A 759 -35.36 -27.55 -9.89
C GLY A 759 -33.90 -27.10 -9.98
N SER A 760 -33.51 -26.58 -11.14
CA SER A 760 -32.18 -26.03 -11.39
C SER A 760 -32.26 -24.52 -11.23
N GLU A 761 -31.75 -23.97 -10.14
CA GLU A 761 -31.63 -22.52 -9.98
C GLU A 761 -30.18 -22.09 -9.80
N THR A 762 -29.82 -21.18 -10.69
CA THR A 762 -28.58 -20.45 -10.83
C THR A 762 -28.08 -19.85 -9.51
N ARG A 763 -26.83 -20.15 -9.14
CA ARG A 763 -26.06 -19.34 -8.17
C ARG A 763 -25.73 -17.98 -8.81
N GLY A 764 -26.67 -17.04 -8.75
CA GLY A 764 -26.41 -15.63 -9.01
C GLY A 764 -25.90 -14.96 -7.74
N ASP A 765 -24.80 -14.21 -7.89
CA ASP A 765 -24.20 -13.24 -6.95
C ASP A 765 -24.76 -13.22 -5.50
N ALA A 766 -24.01 -13.81 -4.56
CA ALA A 766 -24.43 -13.93 -3.16
C ALA A 766 -24.48 -12.56 -2.46
N ASP A 767 -25.68 -12.08 -2.13
CA ASP A 767 -25.96 -10.89 -1.30
C ASP A 767 -26.27 -11.33 0.15
N ILE A 768 -26.33 -10.38 1.09
CA ILE A 768 -26.60 -10.59 2.52
C ILE A 768 -27.92 -11.33 2.83
N ASP A 769 -28.83 -11.41 1.87
CA ASP A 769 -30.07 -12.18 1.99
C ASP A 769 -29.81 -13.71 2.09
N ASP A 770 -28.68 -14.21 1.55
CA ASP A 770 -28.20 -15.58 1.75
C ASP A 770 -27.76 -15.83 3.19
N LEU A 771 -27.05 -14.87 3.81
CA LEU A 771 -26.68 -14.93 5.22
C LEU A 771 -27.93 -14.97 6.09
N ILE A 772 -28.93 -14.14 5.79
CA ILE A 772 -30.20 -14.11 6.53
C ILE A 772 -30.90 -15.48 6.42
N ALA A 773 -30.91 -16.12 5.25
CA ALA A 773 -31.47 -17.46 5.06
C ALA A 773 -30.70 -18.57 5.80
N ASP A 774 -29.38 -18.46 5.91
CA ASP A 774 -28.58 -19.42 6.69
C ASP A 774 -28.76 -19.22 8.20
N LEU A 775 -28.87 -17.98 8.68
CA LEU A 775 -29.06 -17.65 10.11
C LEU A 775 -30.47 -17.97 10.61
N GLU A 776 -31.47 -17.96 9.73
CA GLU A 776 -32.83 -18.45 9.99
C GLU A 776 -32.83 -19.86 10.58
N LEU A 777 -31.97 -20.75 10.07
CA LEU A 777 -31.88 -22.14 10.53
C LEU A 777 -31.46 -22.25 12.01
N PHE A 778 -30.60 -21.35 12.49
CA PHE A 778 -30.02 -21.40 13.85
C PHE A 778 -30.79 -20.54 14.86
N PHE A 779 -31.25 -19.35 14.46
CA PHE A 779 -32.02 -18.47 15.32
C PHE A 779 -33.52 -18.81 15.28
N ASN A 780 -34.08 -19.21 14.15
CA ASN A 780 -35.36 -19.92 14.01
C ASN A 780 -36.52 -19.30 14.82
N GLY A 781 -36.79 -18.02 14.55
CA GLY A 781 -37.82 -17.22 15.21
C GLY A 781 -37.48 -16.67 16.61
N LYS A 782 -36.29 -16.97 17.16
CA LYS A 782 -35.78 -16.34 18.40
C LYS A 782 -35.57 -14.84 18.19
N SER A 783 -35.64 -14.10 19.30
CA SER A 783 -35.21 -12.70 19.34
C SER A 783 -33.70 -12.63 19.57
N ILE A 784 -32.99 -11.77 18.84
CA ILE A 784 -31.53 -11.67 18.85
C ILE A 784 -31.03 -10.25 19.16
N ILE A 785 -29.85 -10.16 19.75
CA ILE A 785 -29.07 -8.93 19.93
C ILE A 785 -28.13 -8.78 18.74
N TYR A 786 -28.29 -7.68 18.00
CA TYR A 786 -27.50 -7.34 16.81
C TYR A 786 -26.55 -6.19 17.11
N VAL A 787 -25.28 -6.31 16.74
CA VAL A 787 -24.29 -5.23 16.84
C VAL A 787 -23.67 -5.00 15.47
N ASP A 788 -23.68 -3.75 15.01
CA ASP A 788 -23.19 -3.34 13.70
C ASP A 788 -22.06 -2.31 13.89
N VAL A 789 -20.83 -2.73 13.60
CA VAL A 789 -19.65 -1.87 13.65
C VAL A 789 -19.30 -1.45 12.23
N GLY A 790 -19.43 -0.15 11.95
CA GLY A 790 -19.47 0.37 10.58
C GLY A 790 -20.88 0.31 10.00
N ALA A 791 -21.85 0.85 10.74
CA ALA A 791 -23.26 0.79 10.37
C ALA A 791 -23.61 1.69 9.16
N TYR A 792 -22.77 2.66 8.82
CA TYR A 792 -22.99 3.64 7.75
C TYR A 792 -24.36 4.33 7.89
N MET A 793 -25.24 4.23 6.89
CA MET A 793 -26.62 4.71 6.96
C MET A 793 -27.63 3.67 7.50
N GLY A 794 -27.20 2.55 8.08
CA GLY A 794 -28.07 1.49 8.60
C GLY A 794 -28.81 0.66 7.56
N ASN A 795 -28.38 0.67 6.29
CA ASN A 795 -29.04 -0.08 5.21
C ASN A 795 -29.09 -1.59 5.49
N VAL A 796 -28.01 -2.15 6.05
CA VAL A 796 -27.88 -3.56 6.43
C VAL A 796 -28.83 -3.90 7.58
N PHE A 797 -28.82 -3.10 8.66
CA PHE A 797 -29.81 -3.20 9.74
C PHE A 797 -31.26 -3.20 9.21
N MET A 798 -31.58 -2.35 8.24
CA MET A 798 -32.90 -2.30 7.63
C MET A 798 -33.27 -3.56 6.81
N LYS A 799 -32.30 -4.24 6.17
CA LYS A 799 -32.53 -5.56 5.55
C LYS A 799 -32.84 -6.62 6.63
N PHE A 800 -32.01 -6.72 7.66
CA PHE A 800 -32.24 -7.66 8.77
C PHE A 800 -33.58 -7.42 9.48
N ASN A 801 -33.93 -6.18 9.80
CA ASN A 801 -35.16 -5.83 10.51
C ASN A 801 -36.44 -6.17 9.71
N ARG A 802 -36.37 -6.15 8.37
CA ARG A 802 -37.48 -6.60 7.50
C ARG A 802 -37.67 -8.11 7.49
N SER A 803 -36.66 -8.88 7.87
CA SER A 803 -36.66 -10.35 7.84
C SER A 803 -37.26 -11.00 9.10
N ILE A 804 -38.24 -10.33 9.72
CA ILE A 804 -38.81 -10.66 11.03
C ILE A 804 -39.46 -12.05 11.12
N GLU A 805 -39.87 -12.60 9.98
CA GLU A 805 -40.44 -13.96 9.86
C GLU A 805 -39.39 -15.05 10.13
N LYS A 806 -38.12 -14.76 9.81
CA LYS A 806 -36.98 -15.67 9.91
C LYS A 806 -36.38 -15.66 11.33
N PHE A 807 -36.05 -14.47 11.80
CA PHE A 807 -35.64 -14.19 13.18
C PHE A 807 -35.91 -12.72 13.50
N ARG A 808 -36.03 -12.38 14.79
CA ARG A 808 -36.41 -11.03 15.21
C ARG A 808 -35.22 -10.35 15.83
N ILE A 809 -34.89 -9.12 15.44
CA ILE A 809 -34.02 -8.31 16.28
C ILE A 809 -34.83 -7.93 17.54
N HIS A 810 -34.24 -8.12 18.71
CA HIS A 810 -34.73 -7.58 19.98
C HIS A 810 -34.16 -6.19 20.20
N GLU A 811 -32.84 -6.10 20.05
CA GLU A 811 -31.99 -4.97 20.40
C GLU A 811 -30.91 -4.83 19.32
N ALA A 812 -30.64 -3.60 18.88
CA ALA A 812 -29.62 -3.28 17.88
C ALA A 812 -28.70 -2.17 18.37
N HIS A 813 -27.38 -2.38 18.29
CA HIS A 813 -26.36 -1.37 18.60
C HIS A 813 -25.57 -1.02 17.34
N LEU A 814 -25.76 0.19 16.82
CA LEU A 814 -25.25 0.61 15.52
C LEU A 814 -24.19 1.70 15.69
N PHE A 815 -22.93 1.37 15.43
CA PHE A 815 -21.78 2.26 15.58
C PHE A 815 -21.38 2.85 14.22
N GLU A 816 -21.42 4.18 14.08
CA GLU A 816 -20.97 4.90 12.90
C GLU A 816 -20.18 6.17 13.28
N PRO A 817 -18.85 6.21 13.07
CA PRO A 817 -18.04 7.36 13.47
C PRO A 817 -18.25 8.60 12.57
N ASN A 818 -18.65 8.47 11.30
CA ASN A 818 -18.82 9.63 10.41
C ASN A 818 -20.08 10.43 10.76
N PRO A 819 -19.95 11.71 11.18
CA PRO A 819 -21.10 12.51 11.58
C PRO A 819 -22.18 12.66 10.49
N VAL A 820 -21.79 12.66 9.21
CA VAL A 820 -22.74 12.80 8.08
C VAL A 820 -23.56 11.53 7.91
N SER A 821 -22.89 10.37 7.89
CA SER A 821 -23.54 9.04 7.82
C SER A 821 -24.41 8.80 9.05
N TYR A 822 -23.91 9.15 10.23
CA TYR A 822 -24.62 9.03 11.50
C TYR A 822 -25.92 9.86 11.55
N GLN A 823 -25.92 11.07 11.01
CA GLN A 823 -27.15 11.88 10.88
C GLN A 823 -28.17 11.26 9.92
N GLN A 824 -27.73 10.48 8.93
CA GLN A 824 -28.62 9.74 8.04
C GLN A 824 -29.12 8.43 8.68
N LEU A 825 -28.29 7.77 9.49
CA LEU A 825 -28.65 6.63 10.33
C LEU A 825 -29.77 7.02 11.31
N LEU A 826 -29.57 8.08 12.10
CA LEU A 826 -30.57 8.61 13.04
C LEU A 826 -31.93 8.86 12.37
N LYS A 827 -31.94 9.45 11.18
CA LYS A 827 -33.18 9.71 10.41
C LYS A 827 -33.87 8.44 9.93
N LYS A 828 -33.12 7.37 9.66
CA LYS A 828 -33.66 6.07 9.22
C LYS A 828 -34.16 5.21 10.36
N THR A 829 -33.60 5.33 11.57
CA THR A 829 -34.01 4.58 12.76
C THR A 829 -35.02 5.33 13.63
N ALA A 830 -35.27 6.62 13.36
CA ALA A 830 -36.27 7.41 14.06
C ALA A 830 -37.69 6.80 13.97
N GLY A 831 -38.37 6.71 15.11
CA GLY A 831 -39.74 6.20 15.19
C GLY A 831 -39.89 4.67 15.18
N MET A 832 -38.81 3.92 15.39
CA MET A 832 -38.88 2.46 15.59
C MET A 832 -39.11 2.12 17.06
N ASP A 833 -40.31 1.63 17.38
CA ASP A 833 -40.63 1.15 18.74
C ASP A 833 -40.08 -0.27 19.01
N LYS A 834 -39.94 -1.10 17.96
CA LYS A 834 -39.34 -2.45 18.00
C LYS A 834 -38.60 -2.74 16.68
N PRO A 835 -37.38 -3.28 16.71
CA PRO A 835 -36.50 -3.53 17.87
C PRO A 835 -36.16 -2.26 18.64
N VAL A 836 -35.59 -2.41 19.84
CA VAL A 836 -34.92 -1.30 20.52
C VAL A 836 -33.64 -0.98 19.74
N VAL A 837 -33.51 0.24 19.23
CA VAL A 837 -32.34 0.65 18.42
C VAL A 837 -31.53 1.71 19.14
N HIS A 838 -30.27 1.38 19.41
CA HIS A 838 -29.26 2.29 19.93
C HIS A 838 -28.26 2.63 18.83
N THR A 839 -27.98 3.93 18.65
CA THR A 839 -27.05 4.43 17.64
C THR A 839 -25.95 5.24 18.31
N TYR A 840 -24.70 5.06 17.87
CA TYR A 840 -23.53 5.69 18.49
C TYR A 840 -22.65 6.38 17.44
N ASN A 841 -22.39 7.67 17.61
CA ASN A 841 -21.42 8.40 16.78
C ASN A 841 -20.00 8.19 17.30
N LEU A 842 -19.56 6.93 17.29
CA LEU A 842 -18.31 6.46 17.89
C LEU A 842 -17.64 5.48 16.93
N ALA A 843 -16.31 5.48 16.94
CA ALA A 843 -15.52 4.40 16.35
C ALA A 843 -15.34 3.27 17.36
N VAL A 844 -15.06 2.06 16.88
CA VAL A 844 -14.71 0.91 17.72
C VAL A 844 -13.24 0.56 17.47
N SER A 845 -12.47 0.42 18.55
CA SER A 845 -11.01 0.20 18.49
C SER A 845 -10.49 -0.35 19.83
N GLU A 846 -9.32 -0.97 19.80
CA GLU A 846 -8.55 -1.36 20.99
C GLU A 846 -8.10 -0.13 21.81
N ALA A 847 -7.74 0.96 21.13
CA ALA A 847 -7.30 2.22 21.77
C ALA A 847 -8.48 3.10 22.20
N HIS A 848 -8.30 3.84 23.31
CA HIS A 848 -9.30 4.78 23.86
C HIS A 848 -9.10 6.24 23.41
N GLU A 849 -8.41 6.42 22.29
CA GLU A 849 -8.02 7.74 21.78
C GLU A 849 -8.93 8.19 20.64
N THR A 850 -8.92 9.49 20.36
CA THR A 850 -9.64 10.08 19.23
C THR A 850 -8.88 9.78 17.93
N HIS A 851 -9.46 8.98 17.05
CA HIS A 851 -8.85 8.66 15.75
C HIS A 851 -9.24 9.70 14.68
N ARG A 852 -8.37 9.86 13.67
CA ARG A 852 -8.63 10.69 12.47
C ARG A 852 -9.14 9.83 11.33
N PHE A 853 -10.11 10.35 10.57
CA PHE A 853 -10.80 9.66 9.48
C PHE A 853 -10.90 10.54 8.23
N VAL A 854 -10.97 9.92 7.05
CA VAL A 854 -11.35 10.57 5.79
C VAL A 854 -12.70 10.00 5.30
N PRO A 855 -13.66 10.84 4.89
CA PRO A 855 -14.83 10.41 4.15
C PRO A 855 -14.44 10.07 2.70
N ALA A 856 -14.59 8.81 2.32
CA ALA A 856 -14.28 8.29 0.98
C ALA A 856 -15.56 7.91 0.25
N LYS A 857 -16.30 8.92 -0.23
CA LYS A 857 -17.65 8.81 -0.86
C LYS A 857 -18.69 8.17 0.07
N THR A 858 -18.77 6.84 0.06
CA THR A 858 -19.69 6.02 0.87
C THR A 858 -19.00 5.37 2.07
N MET A 859 -17.67 5.45 2.15
CA MET A 859 -16.86 4.74 3.14
C MET A 859 -16.22 5.71 4.15
N THR A 860 -15.88 5.19 5.34
CA THR A 860 -15.24 5.94 6.43
C THR A 860 -13.89 5.28 6.76
N LYS A 861 -12.78 5.84 6.28
CA LYS A 861 -11.46 5.22 6.45
C LYS A 861 -10.63 5.91 7.54
N ALA A 862 -10.09 5.13 8.48
CA ALA A 862 -9.17 5.62 9.49
C ALA A 862 -7.77 5.95 8.92
N ILE A 863 -7.13 6.99 9.44
CA ILE A 863 -5.77 7.42 9.05
C ILE A 863 -4.79 7.13 10.19
N ALA A 864 -3.59 6.67 9.86
CA ALA A 864 -2.49 6.61 10.82
C ALA A 864 -2.12 8.01 11.35
N PRO A 865 -1.71 8.14 12.63
CA PRO A 865 -1.36 9.44 13.22
C PRO A 865 -0.13 10.11 12.59
N GLU A 866 0.71 9.34 11.88
CA GLU A 866 1.99 9.76 11.31
C GLU A 866 1.90 10.38 9.89
N ILE A 867 0.71 10.36 9.26
CA ILE A 867 0.55 10.94 7.92
C ILE A 867 0.38 12.45 8.02
N ASP A 868 1.37 13.16 7.47
CA ASP A 868 1.43 14.62 7.45
C ASP A 868 0.29 15.22 6.61
N SER A 869 -0.33 16.31 7.09
CA SER A 869 -1.62 16.82 6.59
C SER A 869 -1.56 17.40 5.16
N ALA A 870 -0.37 17.55 4.59
CA ALA A 870 -0.16 18.11 3.25
C ALA A 870 -0.54 17.18 2.08
N ASN A 871 -0.70 15.87 2.30
CA ASN A 871 -0.86 14.87 1.22
C ASN A 871 -2.24 14.15 1.19
N VAL A 872 -3.20 14.53 2.03
CA VAL A 872 -4.52 13.87 2.09
C VAL A 872 -5.60 14.74 1.43
N SER A 873 -6.09 14.30 0.27
CA SER A 873 -7.18 14.99 -0.46
C SER A 873 -8.56 14.57 0.06
N GLY A 874 -9.03 15.17 1.15
CA GLY A 874 -10.40 15.03 1.64
C GLY A 874 -10.66 15.71 2.99
N ASP A 875 -11.93 16.01 3.28
CA ASP A 875 -12.36 16.67 4.52
C ASP A 875 -12.16 15.77 5.75
N MET A 876 -11.01 15.88 6.41
CA MET A 876 -10.68 15.07 7.58
C MET A 876 -11.58 15.38 8.78
N PHE A 877 -12.02 14.34 9.49
CA PHE A 877 -12.74 14.48 10.76
C PHE A 877 -12.15 13.59 11.86
N THR A 878 -12.54 13.84 13.10
CA THR A 878 -12.12 13.10 14.30
C THR A 878 -13.32 12.46 14.98
N ALA A 879 -13.19 11.21 15.42
CA ALA A 879 -14.21 10.53 16.23
C ALA A 879 -13.58 9.79 17.41
N SER A 880 -14.28 9.77 18.54
CA SER A 880 -13.86 9.06 19.76
C SER A 880 -13.99 7.55 19.56
N CYS A 881 -13.01 6.79 20.05
CA CYS A 881 -13.04 5.33 20.02
C CYS A 881 -13.53 4.70 21.33
N VAL A 882 -14.25 3.59 21.23
CA VAL A 882 -14.63 2.72 22.35
C VAL A 882 -14.25 1.26 22.08
N SER A 883 -14.10 0.46 23.14
CA SER A 883 -13.87 -0.98 23.05
C SER A 883 -15.16 -1.75 23.33
N LEU A 884 -15.41 -2.83 22.58
CA LEU A 884 -16.60 -3.67 22.77
C LEU A 884 -16.61 -4.35 24.14
N ASP A 885 -15.47 -4.82 24.65
CA ASP A 885 -15.37 -5.40 26.01
C ASP A 885 -15.80 -4.39 27.09
N LYS A 886 -15.34 -3.13 26.99
CA LYS A 886 -15.77 -2.06 27.92
C LYS A 886 -17.24 -1.66 27.76
N GLN A 887 -17.80 -1.88 26.58
CA GLN A 887 -19.22 -1.67 26.30
C GLN A 887 -20.07 -2.93 26.55
N SER A 888 -19.49 -4.04 27.02
CA SER A 888 -20.23 -5.31 27.22
C SER A 888 -21.49 -5.17 28.07
N THR A 889 -21.52 -4.24 29.02
CA THR A 889 -22.68 -3.95 29.88
C THR A 889 -23.84 -3.24 29.17
N ILE A 890 -23.66 -2.73 27.95
CA ILE A 890 -24.75 -2.11 27.18
C ILE A 890 -25.56 -3.15 26.39
N PHE A 891 -25.01 -4.35 26.18
CA PHE A 891 -25.69 -5.45 25.51
C PHE A 891 -26.49 -6.24 26.54
N THR A 892 -27.76 -6.57 26.25
CA THR A 892 -28.56 -7.42 27.15
C THR A 892 -27.82 -8.75 27.46
N ASP A 893 -27.78 -9.14 28.74
CA ASP A 893 -27.04 -10.29 29.28
C ASP A 893 -25.53 -10.33 28.95
N GLY A 894 -24.93 -9.21 28.51
CA GLY A 894 -23.54 -9.16 28.05
C GLY A 894 -23.27 -10.00 26.81
N LYS A 895 -24.31 -10.25 26.00
CA LYS A 895 -24.29 -11.20 24.88
C LYS A 895 -24.55 -10.50 23.54
N ILE A 896 -23.88 -10.96 22.49
CA ILE A 896 -24.15 -10.58 21.10
C ILE A 896 -24.50 -11.85 20.32
N ASN A 897 -25.65 -11.89 19.65
CA ASN A 897 -25.99 -13.04 18.80
C ASN A 897 -25.39 -12.89 17.40
N LEU A 898 -25.39 -11.68 16.85
CA LEU A 898 -24.80 -11.37 15.56
C LEU A 898 -24.00 -10.06 15.63
N LEU A 899 -22.68 -10.15 15.41
CA LEU A 899 -21.76 -9.02 15.32
C LEU A 899 -21.31 -8.81 13.87
N LYS A 900 -21.78 -7.74 13.22
CA LYS A 900 -21.23 -7.28 11.94
C LYS A 900 -20.03 -6.37 12.17
N ILE A 901 -18.96 -6.56 11.38
CA ILE A 901 -17.76 -5.72 11.35
C ILE A 901 -17.43 -5.38 9.88
N ASP A 902 -17.44 -4.10 9.55
CA ASP A 902 -17.26 -3.58 8.18
C ASP A 902 -16.61 -2.19 8.25
N VAL A 903 -15.28 -2.13 8.37
CA VAL A 903 -14.55 -0.95 8.86
C VAL A 903 -13.24 -0.66 8.12
N GLU A 904 -13.26 -0.69 6.79
CA GLU A 904 -12.23 -0.15 5.89
C GLU A 904 -10.75 -0.40 6.28
N GLY A 905 -10.43 -1.63 6.73
CA GLY A 905 -9.07 -2.05 7.09
C GLY A 905 -8.73 -1.93 8.57
N LYS A 906 -9.75 -1.89 9.43
CA LYS A 906 -9.62 -1.85 10.90
C LYS A 906 -10.35 -2.97 11.63
N GLU A 907 -10.69 -4.03 10.91
CA GLU A 907 -11.47 -5.16 11.42
C GLU A 907 -10.76 -5.87 12.59
N LEU A 908 -9.43 -6.03 12.50
CA LEU A 908 -8.64 -6.64 13.59
C LEU A 908 -8.58 -5.76 14.84
N ASP A 909 -8.56 -4.43 14.72
CA ASP A 909 -8.57 -3.52 15.87
C ASP A 909 -9.93 -3.57 16.59
N VAL A 910 -11.03 -3.75 15.85
CA VAL A 910 -12.37 -4.01 16.41
C VAL A 910 -12.39 -5.35 17.15
N LEU A 911 -11.86 -6.42 16.55
CA LEU A 911 -11.80 -7.75 17.16
C LEU A 911 -10.95 -7.78 18.44
N ARG A 912 -9.79 -7.11 18.45
CA ARG A 912 -8.96 -6.95 19.66
C ARG A 912 -9.69 -6.20 20.77
N SER A 913 -10.56 -5.26 20.42
CA SER A 913 -11.40 -4.53 21.37
C SER A 913 -12.50 -5.38 22.05
N ALA A 914 -12.74 -6.61 21.55
CA ALA A 914 -13.76 -7.56 21.97
C ALA A 914 -13.18 -8.87 22.55
N ARG A 915 -11.92 -8.86 22.99
CA ARG A 915 -11.17 -10.06 23.37
C ARG A 915 -11.81 -10.84 24.52
N GLN A 916 -12.42 -10.17 25.49
CA GLN A 916 -13.13 -10.81 26.61
C GLN A 916 -14.47 -11.41 26.16
N LEU A 917 -15.22 -10.70 25.32
CA LEU A 917 -16.45 -11.21 24.71
C LEU A 917 -16.19 -12.46 23.86
N LEU A 918 -15.11 -12.46 23.07
CA LEU A 918 -14.69 -13.61 22.26
C LEU A 918 -14.17 -14.77 23.13
N ALA A 919 -13.33 -14.50 24.13
CA ALA A 919 -12.84 -15.53 25.05
C ALA A 919 -13.96 -16.20 25.88
N GLY A 920 -15.01 -15.46 26.24
CA GLY A 920 -16.23 -16.02 26.85
C GLY A 920 -17.18 -16.70 25.86
N GLN A 921 -16.85 -16.67 24.55
CA GLN A 921 -17.70 -17.03 23.41
C GLN A 921 -19.10 -16.39 23.45
N ASN A 922 -19.18 -15.16 23.98
CA ASN A 922 -20.41 -14.38 24.16
C ASN A 922 -20.88 -13.69 22.87
N VAL A 923 -20.11 -13.80 21.79
CA VAL A 923 -20.59 -13.57 20.42
C VAL A 923 -20.99 -14.91 19.82
N ASP A 924 -22.24 -15.13 19.41
CA ASP A 924 -22.64 -16.41 18.78
C ASP A 924 -22.14 -16.50 17.33
N VAL A 925 -22.36 -15.44 16.54
CA VAL A 925 -21.95 -15.33 15.13
C VAL A 925 -21.30 -13.97 14.86
N LEU A 926 -20.23 -13.96 14.07
CA LEU A 926 -19.63 -12.75 13.48
C LEU A 926 -19.84 -12.74 11.96
N TYR A 927 -19.99 -11.56 11.36
CA TYR A 927 -20.01 -11.32 9.92
C TYR A 927 -19.02 -10.21 9.58
N ILE A 928 -17.95 -10.52 8.85
CA ILE A 928 -16.79 -9.61 8.68
C ILE A 928 -16.42 -9.48 7.21
N GLU A 929 -16.28 -8.24 6.70
CA GLU A 929 -15.67 -8.01 5.38
C GLU A 929 -14.15 -8.16 5.48
N VAL A 930 -13.57 -9.06 4.68
CA VAL A 930 -12.11 -9.33 4.70
C VAL A 930 -11.50 -9.24 3.30
N GLY A 931 -10.22 -8.87 3.26
CA GLY A 931 -9.42 -8.80 2.03
C GLY A 931 -8.61 -10.07 1.82
N PHE A 932 -8.44 -10.48 0.56
CA PHE A 932 -7.62 -11.65 0.19
C PHE A 932 -6.22 -11.27 -0.34
N ASN A 933 -5.90 -9.97 -0.34
CA ASN A 933 -4.64 -9.42 -0.81
C ASN A 933 -3.86 -8.76 0.35
N ARG A 934 -2.65 -9.26 0.66
CA ARG A 934 -1.78 -8.75 1.73
C ARG A 934 -1.29 -7.31 1.53
N THR A 935 -1.29 -6.80 0.30
CA THR A 935 -0.94 -5.40 0.01
C THR A 935 -2.16 -4.49 -0.06
N GLY A 936 -3.36 -5.05 0.08
CA GLY A 936 -4.59 -4.30 0.22
C GLY A 936 -4.61 -3.53 1.54
N THR A 937 -5.13 -2.30 1.51
CA THR A 937 -5.28 -1.44 2.70
C THR A 937 -6.73 -1.03 2.94
N GLN A 938 -7.69 -1.64 2.24
CA GLN A 938 -9.12 -1.34 2.37
C GLN A 938 -9.85 -2.39 3.25
N GLN A 939 -9.33 -3.59 3.40
CA GLN A 939 -9.83 -4.62 4.31
C GLN A 939 -8.63 -5.33 4.94
N THR A 940 -8.75 -5.77 6.19
CA THR A 940 -7.73 -6.61 6.83
C THR A 940 -7.60 -7.94 6.08
N TYR A 941 -6.37 -8.46 6.00
CA TYR A 941 -6.10 -9.73 5.32
C TYR A 941 -6.76 -10.92 6.05
N PHE A 942 -7.51 -11.73 5.30
CA PHE A 942 -8.29 -12.87 5.81
C PHE A 942 -7.54 -13.75 6.81
N ALA A 943 -6.29 -14.13 6.52
CA ALA A 943 -5.54 -15.06 7.36
C ALA A 943 -5.23 -14.50 8.76
N GLU A 944 -5.11 -13.18 8.91
CA GLU A 944 -4.90 -12.54 10.22
C GLU A 944 -6.18 -12.55 11.05
N ILE A 945 -7.33 -12.36 10.41
CA ILE A 945 -8.66 -12.45 11.03
C ILE A 945 -8.97 -13.89 11.44
N ASP A 946 -8.74 -14.86 10.55
CA ASP A 946 -8.99 -16.29 10.79
C ASP A 946 -8.06 -16.84 11.90
N GLN A 947 -6.76 -16.50 11.86
CA GLN A 947 -5.83 -16.86 12.93
C GLN A 947 -6.29 -16.31 14.29
N PHE A 948 -6.62 -15.01 14.37
CA PHE A 948 -7.06 -14.39 15.61
C PHE A 948 -8.37 -15.00 16.14
N LEU A 949 -9.33 -15.29 15.27
CA LEU A 949 -10.62 -15.87 15.68
C LEU A 949 -10.52 -17.33 16.10
N GLN A 950 -9.65 -18.13 15.47
CA GLN A 950 -9.43 -19.52 15.86
C GLN A 950 -8.79 -19.65 17.26
N GLU A 951 -8.00 -18.67 17.73
CA GLU A 951 -7.50 -18.64 19.12
C GLU A 951 -8.62 -18.61 20.18
N PHE A 952 -9.82 -18.13 19.83
CA PHE A 952 -10.99 -18.09 20.73
C PHE A 952 -12.03 -19.17 20.44
N GLY A 953 -11.74 -20.13 19.55
CA GLY A 953 -12.67 -21.20 19.16
C GLY A 953 -13.79 -20.74 18.23
N TYR A 954 -13.55 -19.71 17.40
CA TYR A 954 -14.46 -19.34 16.31
C TYR A 954 -14.02 -19.99 15.00
N ARG A 955 -14.97 -20.52 14.23
CA ARG A 955 -14.70 -21.21 12.96
C ARG A 955 -15.58 -20.65 11.85
N VAL A 956 -15.05 -20.64 10.62
CA VAL A 956 -15.80 -20.21 9.43
C VAL A 956 -17.05 -21.08 9.25
N LEU A 957 -18.21 -20.43 9.24
CA LEU A 957 -19.50 -21.01 8.87
C LEU A 957 -19.64 -21.05 7.34
N ARG A 958 -19.44 -19.89 6.69
CA ARG A 958 -19.62 -19.71 5.23
C ARG A 958 -19.02 -18.39 4.74
N ILE A 959 -18.86 -18.26 3.42
CA ILE A 959 -18.31 -17.10 2.72
C ILE A 959 -19.37 -16.59 1.73
N TYR A 960 -19.60 -15.28 1.73
CA TYR A 960 -20.63 -14.53 0.97
C TYR A 960 -20.01 -13.34 0.24
N GLU A 961 -20.77 -12.68 -0.64
CA GLU A 961 -20.38 -11.40 -1.28
C GLU A 961 -18.96 -11.38 -1.85
N GLN A 962 -18.54 -12.50 -2.47
CA GLN A 962 -17.23 -12.62 -3.12
C GLN A 962 -17.11 -11.63 -4.28
N LYS A 963 -16.14 -10.72 -4.20
CA LYS A 963 -15.84 -9.74 -5.26
C LYS A 963 -14.39 -9.85 -5.68
N GLU A 964 -14.20 -10.03 -6.98
CA GLU A 964 -12.91 -10.05 -7.66
C GLU A 964 -12.25 -8.65 -7.64
N GLU A 965 -10.99 -8.59 -8.06
CA GLU A 965 -10.26 -7.35 -8.29
C GLU A 965 -10.93 -6.48 -9.36
N TRP A 966 -10.63 -5.17 -9.35
CA TRP A 966 -11.29 -4.24 -10.27
C TRP A 966 -10.83 -4.44 -11.73
N MET A 967 -11.81 -4.33 -12.65
CA MET A 967 -11.79 -4.83 -14.04
C MET A 967 -12.05 -6.35 -14.12
N ASN A 968 -13.01 -6.75 -14.97
CA ASN A 968 -13.41 -8.14 -15.23
C ASN A 968 -12.29 -9.01 -15.89
N ASP A 969 -11.06 -8.51 -15.91
CA ASP A 969 -9.88 -9.13 -16.50
C ASP A 969 -9.03 -9.88 -15.45
N SER A 970 -9.31 -9.69 -14.15
CA SER A 970 -8.56 -10.33 -13.05
C SER A 970 -9.43 -11.33 -12.28
N PRO A 971 -9.19 -12.66 -12.40
CA PRO A 971 -9.95 -13.70 -11.70
C PRO A 971 -9.60 -13.80 -10.20
N LEU A 972 -8.77 -12.90 -9.68
CA LEU A 972 -8.32 -12.92 -8.29
C LEU A 972 -9.37 -12.32 -7.37
N LEU A 973 -9.74 -13.06 -6.32
CA LEU A 973 -10.63 -12.57 -5.26
C LEU A 973 -9.98 -11.40 -4.51
N ARG A 974 -10.66 -10.25 -4.47
CA ARG A 974 -10.21 -9.06 -3.74
C ARG A 974 -10.71 -9.07 -2.30
N ARG A 975 -12.02 -9.29 -2.13
CA ARG A 975 -12.71 -9.26 -0.83
C ARG A 975 -13.90 -10.23 -0.81
N ALA A 976 -14.30 -10.64 0.39
CA ALA A 976 -15.56 -11.35 0.62
C ALA A 976 -16.02 -11.11 2.07
N ASN A 977 -17.31 -11.33 2.33
CA ASN A 977 -17.84 -11.34 3.68
C ASN A 977 -17.81 -12.75 4.25
N ILE A 978 -17.25 -12.93 5.44
CA ILE A 978 -17.12 -14.24 6.08
C ILE A 978 -17.95 -14.27 7.35
N ALA A 979 -18.81 -15.28 7.47
CA ALA A 979 -19.47 -15.60 8.73
C ALA A 979 -18.61 -16.57 9.54
N TYR A 980 -18.36 -16.24 10.80
CA TYR A 980 -17.76 -17.12 11.79
C TYR A 980 -18.79 -17.47 12.86
N MET A 981 -18.73 -18.68 13.40
CA MET A 981 -19.60 -19.15 14.48
C MET A 981 -18.74 -19.60 15.66
N SER A 982 -19.18 -19.31 16.89
CA SER A 982 -18.49 -19.82 18.09
C SER A 982 -18.71 -21.34 18.23
N GLU A 983 -17.67 -22.05 18.66
CA GLU A 983 -17.76 -23.49 18.90
C GLU A 983 -18.85 -23.85 19.92
N ARG A 984 -19.04 -23.03 20.97
CA ARG A 984 -20.13 -23.16 21.95
C ARG A 984 -21.50 -23.09 21.28
N PHE A 985 -21.72 -22.12 20.39
CA PHE A 985 -23.01 -21.98 19.71
C PHE A 985 -23.23 -23.09 18.67
N ALA A 986 -22.20 -23.45 17.90
CA ALA A 986 -22.25 -24.53 16.92
C ALA A 986 -22.55 -25.90 17.57
N ASN A 987 -21.89 -26.23 18.67
CA ASN A 987 -22.12 -27.47 19.42
C ASN A 987 -23.53 -27.50 20.06
N ALA A 988 -24.07 -26.35 20.47
CA ALA A 988 -25.44 -26.24 20.95
C ALA A 988 -26.51 -26.32 19.83
N HIS A 989 -26.13 -26.08 18.56
CA HIS A 989 -27.05 -26.09 17.42
C HIS A 989 -26.54 -26.98 16.25
N PRO A 990 -26.39 -28.31 16.43
CA PRO A 990 -25.88 -29.20 15.38
C PRO A 990 -26.72 -29.14 14.10
N LEU A 991 -26.05 -28.94 12.95
CA LEU A 991 -26.72 -28.67 11.66
C LEU A 991 -27.82 -29.66 11.29
N LYS A 992 -27.61 -30.97 11.53
CA LYS A 992 -28.62 -32.02 11.25
C LYS A 992 -29.88 -31.82 12.09
N LEU A 993 -29.72 -31.55 13.38
CA LEU A 993 -30.82 -31.32 14.31
C LEU A 993 -31.58 -30.03 13.97
N MET A 994 -30.86 -28.96 13.59
CA MET A 994 -31.51 -27.70 13.20
C MET A 994 -32.35 -27.87 11.93
N LYS A 995 -31.86 -28.64 10.94
CA LYS A 995 -32.63 -28.98 9.73
C LYS A 995 -33.87 -29.82 10.04
N GLU A 996 -33.73 -30.86 10.85
CA GLU A 996 -34.86 -31.69 11.29
C GLU A 996 -35.92 -30.87 12.05
N ILE A 997 -35.50 -29.90 12.88
CA ILE A 997 -36.42 -28.98 13.57
C ILE A 997 -37.12 -28.02 12.58
N GLY A 998 -36.41 -27.54 11.56
CA GLY A 998 -36.99 -26.74 10.47
C GLY A 998 -38.08 -27.51 9.72
N GLU A 999 -37.74 -28.68 9.17
CA GLU A 999 -38.68 -29.57 8.45
C GLU A 999 -39.90 -29.95 9.31
N LEU A 1000 -39.73 -30.15 10.62
CA LEU A 1000 -40.83 -30.40 11.55
C LEU A 1000 -41.72 -29.16 11.76
N LYS A 1001 -41.14 -27.95 11.84
CA LYS A 1001 -41.92 -26.70 11.93
C LYS A 1001 -42.72 -26.45 10.66
N ASP A 1002 -42.13 -26.65 9.49
CA ASP A 1002 -42.83 -26.46 8.21
C ASP A 1002 -44.02 -27.41 8.10
N ARG A 1003 -43.83 -28.69 8.44
CA ARG A 1003 -44.93 -29.67 8.52
C ARG A 1003 -45.99 -29.31 9.57
N ILE A 1004 -45.60 -28.76 10.73
CA ILE A 1004 -46.56 -28.26 11.73
C ILE A 1004 -47.35 -27.07 11.19
N ASN A 1005 -46.72 -26.17 10.43
CA ASN A 1005 -47.38 -25.02 9.80
C ASN A 1005 -48.35 -25.47 8.70
N GLU A 1006 -47.93 -26.38 7.81
CA GLU A 1006 -48.79 -27.01 6.79
C GLU A 1006 -50.02 -27.68 7.42
N LEU A 1007 -49.82 -28.50 8.47
CA LEU A 1007 -50.91 -29.13 9.21
C LEU A 1007 -51.81 -28.09 9.92
N SER A 1008 -51.24 -27.03 10.47
CA SER A 1008 -51.99 -25.96 11.15
C SER A 1008 -52.82 -25.12 10.16
N LEU A 1009 -52.38 -25.00 8.90
CA LEU A 1009 -53.14 -24.38 7.82
C LEU A 1009 -54.29 -25.30 7.37
N GLY A 1010 -54.02 -26.59 7.14
CA GLY A 1010 -55.08 -27.56 6.81
C GLY A 1010 -56.15 -27.73 7.90
N VAL A 1011 -55.80 -27.56 9.17
CA VAL A 1011 -56.76 -27.53 10.30
C VAL A 1011 -57.56 -26.22 10.38
N ARG A 1012 -57.11 -25.14 9.72
CA ARG A 1012 -57.92 -23.92 9.55
C ARG A 1012 -58.90 -24.06 8.40
N ASP A 1013 -58.47 -24.59 7.26
CA ASP A 1013 -59.34 -24.76 6.09
C ASP A 1013 -60.49 -25.75 6.39
N SER A 1014 -60.20 -26.87 7.06
CA SER A 1014 -61.22 -27.84 7.52
C SER A 1014 -62.14 -27.33 8.64
N LYS A 1015 -61.88 -26.15 9.21
CA LYS A 1015 -62.78 -25.43 10.14
C LYS A 1015 -63.62 -24.34 9.46
N VAL A 1016 -63.45 -24.12 8.16
CA VAL A 1016 -64.27 -23.19 7.35
C VAL A 1016 -65.36 -23.93 6.57
N GLU A 1017 -65.26 -25.26 6.43
CA GLU A 1017 -66.25 -26.14 5.78
C GLU A 1017 -67.23 -26.86 6.75
N ASN A 1018 -67.36 -26.41 8.02
CA ASN A 1018 -68.37 -26.90 8.99
C ASN A 1018 -69.17 -25.75 9.61
#